data_AF-A0A6J3F5Q3-F1
#
_entry.id   AF-A0A6J3F5Q3-F1
#
_cell.length_a   1.000
_cell.length_b   1.000
_cell.length_c   1.000
_cell.angle_alpha   90.00
_cell.angle_beta   90.00
_cell.angle_gamma   90.00
#
_symmetry.space_group_name_H-M   'P 1'
#
loop_
_entity.id
_entity.type
_entity.pdbx_description
1 polymer ?
#
loop_
_entity_poly.entity_id
_entity_poly.type
_entity_poly.pdbx_seq_one_letter_code
_entity_poly.pdbx_strand_id
1 'polypeptide(L)'
;MSCALGHQQLLPPRTSGSLCQENMSKQSCQMPELRLLLLGKSRSGKSATGNAILGKDVFASNFNDQIVTKMCQRESQVLRERKVVVINTPDLFSPVACAEDKQRNIQHCLELSAPSLHALLLVITIGHFTREDEETVMGIQQMFGAEARRHIIIVFTQKDDLGDDLLQDFIKNHKSLKQLVQDCGGRYCIFNKAVTKDERVSQVSELLHKVKDLVKMNRGPYHVNLKTEGSRFQDSVNEAASQEGDKPHGPRERQLQSRGPEQNPGTSELTVLLVGKRGAGKSAAGNSILGRRAFDTRFSEQSVTQSFSSESRSWRKKKVLIIDTPDISCLGNIDSELKKHTYPGPHAFLLVTPLGFYTKDDDAVLNTLQSSFGEKCFEYMIILLTRKEDLGDQDLEKFLRNSNEGLCCLIQKCENRYSAFNYRATAEEEQRQVDKLLQTIDSMVHQNGNKHCIFREKEALSIVLVGRSGTGKSATGNSILGRLVFTSQLRAKPVTKTSQSGRKTWDGQEVVVVDTPSFNRMLDVEKDLSQLEEEFEHCLSCCGKGDTFFVLVFQLGRFTEEDKTAVAELEAIFGAGFVEYTVVLFTRKEDLGSGKLDDFVMNTDNKALKNIIKKCGWRVCAFNNKETGQAQETQVKALLTIVNDLRRKHGWHGYPHPRENISKPAKNVQEISQAKKLLKSLKDMLS
;
A
#
# COMPACT_ATOMS: atom_id res chain seq x y z
N MET A 1 5.49 70.17 -46.52
CA MET A 1 4.15 70.78 -46.31
C MET A 1 3.85 70.59 -44.83
N SER A 2 4.19 71.56 -43.98
CA SER A 2 3.30 72.65 -43.50
C SER A 2 2.03 72.08 -42.84
N CYS A 3 1.58 72.41 -41.64
CA CYS A 3 1.94 73.36 -40.56
C CYS A 3 1.21 72.82 -39.30
N ALA A 4 1.80 72.81 -38.10
CA ALA A 4 1.76 73.87 -37.07
C ALA A 4 0.33 74.08 -36.49
N LEU A 5 0.04 74.19 -35.18
CA LEU A 5 0.59 74.97 -34.06
C LEU A 5 0.05 74.31 -32.75
N GLY A 6 0.63 74.39 -31.55
CA GLY A 6 1.49 75.40 -30.92
C GLY A 6 0.78 75.93 -29.66
N HIS A 7 1.42 75.85 -28.48
CA HIS A 7 1.75 77.03 -27.66
C HIS A 7 2.38 76.69 -26.29
N GLN A 8 3.42 77.47 -26.00
CA GLN A 8 4.27 77.52 -24.81
C GLN A 8 3.60 78.17 -23.59
N GLN A 9 4.09 77.82 -22.40
CA GLN A 9 4.10 78.66 -21.21
C GLN A 9 5.55 78.98 -20.79
N LEU A 10 5.79 80.24 -20.43
CA LEU A 10 7.05 80.79 -19.88
C LEU A 10 6.83 81.11 -18.39
N LEU A 11 7.58 80.41 -17.50
CA LEU A 11 8.54 80.89 -16.46
C LEU A 11 8.18 82.10 -15.54
N PRO A 12 8.91 82.41 -14.43
CA PRO A 12 9.87 81.68 -13.55
C PRO A 12 9.68 82.07 -12.02
N PRO A 13 10.69 82.25 -11.12
CA PRO A 13 11.80 81.40 -10.66
C PRO A 13 11.98 81.22 -9.12
N ARG A 14 12.76 80.18 -8.77
CA ARG A 14 13.86 80.06 -7.77
C ARG A 14 13.64 80.36 -6.27
N THR A 15 14.02 79.37 -5.44
CA THR A 15 15.15 79.48 -4.49
C THR A 15 15.68 78.09 -4.09
N SER A 16 16.98 78.00 -3.82
CA SER A 16 17.79 76.79 -3.64
C SER A 16 17.60 76.08 -2.30
N GLY A 17 17.75 74.75 -2.28
CA GLY A 17 17.95 73.97 -1.06
C GLY A 17 18.31 72.52 -1.38
N SER A 18 19.46 72.06 -0.90
CA SER A 18 20.09 70.78 -1.23
C SER A 18 19.60 69.62 -0.37
N LEU A 19 19.63 68.42 -0.97
CA LEU A 19 19.67 67.07 -0.38
C LEU A 19 18.56 66.68 0.61
N CYS A 20 17.65 65.81 0.14
CA CYS A 20 17.47 64.45 0.66
C CYS A 20 16.64 63.65 -0.37
N GLN A 21 17.14 62.48 -0.78
CA GLN A 21 16.46 61.56 -1.69
C GLN A 21 15.17 61.03 -1.05
N GLU A 22 14.02 61.35 -1.64
CA GLU A 22 12.77 60.63 -1.37
C GLU A 22 12.42 59.73 -2.56
N ASN A 23 12.58 58.42 -2.34
CA ASN A 23 12.01 57.37 -3.17
C ASN A 23 10.48 57.36 -2.98
N MET A 24 9.74 57.97 -3.91
CA MET A 24 8.28 57.81 -4.00
C MET A 24 7.95 56.41 -4.50
N SER A 25 7.32 55.61 -3.64
CA SER A 25 6.87 54.25 -3.89
C SER A 25 5.74 54.22 -4.93
N LYS A 26 5.96 53.45 -6.01
CA LYS A 26 4.92 53.05 -6.96
C LYS A 26 3.86 52.19 -6.27
N GLN A 27 2.68 52.74 -6.03
CA GLN A 27 1.50 51.98 -5.63
C GLN A 27 0.91 51.30 -6.87
N SER A 28 1.20 50.01 -7.06
CA SER A 28 0.61 49.23 -8.16
C SER A 28 -0.87 48.95 -7.88
N CYS A 29 -1.75 49.29 -8.83
CA CYS A 29 -3.16 48.91 -8.83
C CYS A 29 -3.29 47.38 -8.88
N GLN A 30 -3.47 46.73 -7.73
CA GLN A 30 -3.73 45.28 -7.65
C GLN A 30 -5.24 45.02 -7.89
N MET A 31 -5.57 44.08 -8.78
CA MET A 31 -6.96 43.63 -8.95
C MET A 31 -7.52 43.10 -7.61
N PRO A 32 -8.80 43.38 -7.27
CA PRO A 32 -9.38 42.93 -6.02
C PRO A 32 -9.41 41.40 -5.93
N GLU A 33 -8.82 40.84 -4.87
CA GLU A 33 -8.72 39.40 -4.63
C GLU A 33 -9.90 38.91 -3.77
N LEU A 34 -10.50 37.77 -4.12
CA LEU A 34 -11.47 37.02 -3.31
C LEU A 34 -10.77 35.75 -2.79
N ARG A 35 -10.66 35.56 -1.47
CA ARG A 35 -10.07 34.37 -0.85
C ARG A 35 -11.12 33.49 -0.19
N LEU A 36 -11.18 32.22 -0.61
CA LEU A 36 -12.10 31.19 -0.13
C LEU A 36 -11.29 30.05 0.50
N LEU A 37 -11.65 29.62 1.71
CA LEU A 37 -11.00 28.52 2.41
C LEU A 37 -11.92 27.30 2.44
N LEU A 38 -11.48 26.16 1.90
CA LEU A 38 -12.24 24.90 1.91
C LEU A 38 -11.89 24.09 3.16
N LEU A 39 -12.89 23.74 3.97
CA LEU A 39 -12.77 22.98 5.21
C LEU A 39 -13.74 21.81 5.19
N GLY A 40 -13.50 20.76 5.98
CA GLY A 40 -14.32 19.55 6.00
C GLY A 40 -13.49 18.28 6.14
N LYS A 41 -14.14 17.17 6.44
CA LYS A 41 -13.45 15.88 6.63
C LYS A 41 -12.77 15.36 5.37
N SER A 42 -11.93 14.34 5.52
CA SER A 42 -11.31 13.62 4.41
C SER A 42 -12.36 13.06 3.44
N ARG A 43 -12.08 13.14 2.13
CA ARG A 43 -12.96 12.66 1.04
C ARG A 43 -14.37 13.30 0.95
N SER A 44 -14.63 14.41 1.65
CA SER A 44 -15.88 15.18 1.53
C SER A 44 -16.09 15.89 0.17
N GLY A 45 -15.09 15.86 -0.72
CA GLY A 45 -15.15 16.53 -2.03
C GLY A 45 -14.58 17.95 -2.06
N LYS A 46 -13.74 18.35 -1.09
CA LYS A 46 -13.07 19.67 -1.06
C LYS A 46 -12.31 19.96 -2.35
N SER A 47 -11.38 19.10 -2.76
CA SER A 47 -10.58 19.29 -3.97
C SER A 47 -11.42 19.42 -5.24
N ALA A 48 -12.48 18.60 -5.38
CA ALA A 48 -13.41 18.68 -6.49
C ALA A 48 -14.20 20.00 -6.49
N THR A 49 -14.66 20.45 -5.32
CA THR A 49 -15.32 21.75 -5.13
C THR A 49 -14.39 22.90 -5.52
N GLY A 50 -13.11 22.84 -5.11
CA GLY A 50 -12.11 23.83 -5.47
C GLY A 50 -11.84 23.91 -6.98
N ASN A 51 -11.75 22.76 -7.65
CA ASN A 51 -11.60 22.69 -9.11
C ASN A 51 -12.84 23.23 -9.83
N ALA A 52 -14.04 22.94 -9.31
CA ALA A 52 -15.28 23.48 -9.85
C ALA A 52 -15.33 25.00 -9.75
N ILE A 53 -14.96 25.58 -8.59
CA ILE A 53 -14.88 27.03 -8.38
C ILE A 53 -13.88 27.67 -9.35
N LEU A 54 -12.69 27.09 -9.50
CA LEU A 54 -11.62 27.63 -10.34
C LEU A 54 -11.85 27.37 -11.85
N GLY A 55 -12.75 26.45 -12.21
CA GLY A 55 -13.00 26.04 -13.58
C GLY A 55 -11.84 25.26 -14.24
N LYS A 56 -10.91 24.72 -13.44
CA LYS A 56 -9.73 23.96 -13.89
C LYS A 56 -9.33 22.90 -12.85
N ASP A 57 -8.75 21.80 -13.31
CA ASP A 57 -8.33 20.69 -12.47
C ASP A 57 -6.92 20.91 -11.91
N VAL A 58 -6.83 21.71 -10.83
CA VAL A 58 -5.55 22.07 -10.19
C VAL A 58 -5.30 21.33 -8.88
N PHE A 59 -6.36 20.94 -8.18
CA PHE A 59 -6.27 20.06 -7.03
C PHE A 59 -6.49 18.62 -7.50
N ALA A 60 -5.55 17.73 -7.21
CA ALA A 60 -5.73 16.33 -7.58
C ALA A 60 -6.97 15.73 -6.89
N SER A 61 -7.92 15.23 -7.69
CA SER A 61 -9.22 14.72 -7.25
C SER A 61 -9.52 13.37 -7.91
N ASN A 62 -8.70 12.35 -7.61
CA ASN A 62 -8.90 10.99 -8.11
C ASN A 62 -9.78 10.18 -7.14
N PHE A 63 -10.66 9.33 -7.66
CA PHE A 63 -11.55 8.44 -6.89
C PHE A 63 -10.85 7.19 -6.31
N ASN A 64 -9.51 7.11 -6.36
CA ASN A 64 -8.75 5.99 -5.79
C ASN A 64 -8.58 6.12 -4.26
N ASP A 65 -8.45 4.98 -3.57
CA ASP A 65 -8.38 4.84 -2.10
C ASP A 65 -7.19 5.52 -1.38
N GLN A 66 -6.47 6.43 -2.03
CA GLN A 66 -5.39 7.21 -1.42
C GLN A 66 -5.88 8.61 -1.06
N ILE A 67 -5.58 9.08 0.15
CA ILE A 67 -5.82 10.48 0.55
C ILE A 67 -4.91 11.38 -0.29
N VAL A 68 -5.52 12.21 -1.14
CA VAL A 68 -4.81 12.95 -2.20
C VAL A 68 -4.24 14.30 -1.71
N THR A 69 -4.89 14.95 -0.75
CA THR A 69 -4.49 16.29 -0.26
C THR A 69 -3.85 16.18 1.13
N LYS A 70 -2.52 16.33 1.18
CA LYS A 70 -1.69 16.14 2.39
C LYS A 70 -1.20 17.44 3.04
N MET A 71 -1.37 18.57 2.36
CA MET A 71 -1.00 19.91 2.83
C MET A 71 -1.96 20.95 2.24
N CYS A 72 -2.05 22.13 2.88
CA CYS A 72 -2.84 23.24 2.33
C CYS A 72 -2.26 23.68 0.97
N GLN A 73 -3.12 23.78 -0.04
CA GLN A 73 -2.77 24.20 -1.40
C GLN A 73 -3.53 25.49 -1.74
N ARG A 74 -2.84 26.48 -2.29
CA ARG A 74 -3.42 27.77 -2.67
C ARG A 74 -3.33 27.93 -4.18
N GLU A 75 -4.48 28.00 -4.83
CA GLU A 75 -4.58 28.20 -6.29
C GLU A 75 -5.47 29.39 -6.61
N SER A 76 -5.30 29.96 -7.81
CA SER A 76 -6.07 31.14 -8.22
C SER A 76 -6.47 31.14 -9.69
N GLN A 77 -7.58 31.82 -9.99
CA GLN A 77 -8.10 32.04 -11.33
C GLN A 77 -8.80 33.40 -11.42
N VAL A 78 -8.70 34.07 -12.58
CA VAL A 78 -9.47 35.29 -12.85
C VAL A 78 -10.86 34.90 -13.36
N LEU A 79 -11.90 35.29 -12.61
CA LEU A 79 -13.31 35.07 -12.95
C LEU A 79 -14.02 36.43 -12.98
N ARG A 80 -14.62 36.79 -14.11
CA ARG A 80 -15.40 38.05 -14.30
C ARG A 80 -14.66 39.28 -13.70
N GLU A 81 -13.41 39.47 -14.10
CA GLU A 81 -12.54 40.60 -13.70
C GLU A 81 -12.10 40.61 -12.22
N ARG A 82 -12.35 39.54 -11.47
CA ARG A 82 -11.90 39.38 -10.09
C ARG A 82 -10.96 38.19 -9.97
N LYS A 83 -9.88 38.33 -9.20
CA LYS A 83 -8.98 37.20 -8.89
C LYS A 83 -9.60 36.38 -7.76
N VAL A 84 -10.04 35.17 -8.06
CA VAL A 84 -10.54 34.22 -7.07
C VAL A 84 -9.42 33.27 -6.66
N VAL A 85 -9.17 33.20 -5.36
CA VAL A 85 -8.18 32.35 -4.72
C VAL A 85 -8.92 31.32 -3.88
N VAL A 86 -8.60 30.05 -4.11
CA VAL A 86 -9.14 28.93 -3.35
C VAL A 86 -7.99 28.29 -2.59
N ILE A 87 -8.17 28.14 -1.29
CA ILE A 87 -7.25 27.45 -0.39
C ILE A 87 -7.90 26.11 -0.06
N ASN A 88 -7.35 25.03 -0.60
CA ASN A 88 -7.77 23.66 -0.32
C ASN A 88 -6.99 23.13 0.87
N THR A 89 -7.66 22.73 1.95
CA THR A 89 -6.98 22.19 3.14
C THR A 89 -7.01 20.66 3.14
N PRO A 90 -6.05 20.00 3.81
CA PRO A 90 -6.27 18.65 4.28
C PRO A 90 -7.37 18.64 5.35
N ASP A 91 -7.66 17.48 5.91
CA ASP A 91 -8.54 17.40 7.07
C ASP A 91 -7.82 17.92 8.33
N LEU A 92 -8.00 19.21 8.59
CA LEU A 92 -7.28 19.94 9.66
C LEU A 92 -7.64 19.46 11.07
N PHE A 93 -8.80 18.83 11.22
CA PHE A 93 -9.36 18.51 12.54
C PHE A 93 -9.55 17.00 12.73
N SER A 94 -9.17 16.17 11.76
CA SER A 94 -9.31 14.72 11.82
C SER A 94 -8.74 14.14 13.10
N PRO A 95 -9.48 13.35 13.89
CA PRO A 95 -8.99 12.77 15.14
C PRO A 95 -7.78 11.82 14.92
N VAL A 96 -7.58 11.33 13.69
CA VAL A 96 -6.46 10.45 13.31
C VAL A 96 -5.20 11.19 12.83
N ALA A 97 -5.21 12.52 12.72
CA ALA A 97 -4.00 13.33 12.48
C ALA A 97 -3.36 13.76 13.81
N CYS A 98 -2.03 13.76 13.92
CA CYS A 98 -1.36 14.20 15.16
C CYS A 98 -1.45 15.69 15.42
N ALA A 99 -1.24 16.06 16.68
CA ALA A 99 -1.16 17.43 17.12
C ALA A 99 -0.09 18.24 16.37
N GLU A 100 1.07 17.67 16.02
CA GLU A 100 2.13 18.41 15.32
C GLU A 100 1.77 18.70 13.86
N ASP A 101 1.25 17.72 13.12
CA ASP A 101 0.81 17.94 11.73
C ASP A 101 -0.46 18.78 11.67
N LYS A 102 -1.36 18.63 12.65
CA LYS A 102 -2.49 19.55 12.83
C LYS A 102 -1.97 20.96 13.07
N GLN A 103 -1.09 21.17 14.05
CA GLN A 103 -0.53 22.48 14.35
C GLN A 103 0.19 23.07 13.15
N ARG A 104 0.96 22.26 12.42
CA ARG A 104 1.69 22.71 11.22
C ARG A 104 0.75 23.05 10.07
N ASN A 105 -0.25 22.23 9.79
CA ASN A 105 -1.23 22.48 8.73
C ASN A 105 -2.17 23.63 9.09
N ILE A 106 -2.52 23.80 10.38
CA ILE A 106 -3.27 24.93 10.90
C ILE A 106 -2.44 26.20 10.74
N GLN A 107 -1.17 26.19 11.17
CA GLN A 107 -0.27 27.33 11.01
C GLN A 107 -0.11 27.72 9.54
N HIS A 108 0.14 26.75 8.67
CA HIS A 108 0.25 26.97 7.23
C HIS A 108 -1.09 27.43 6.61
N CYS A 109 -2.23 26.93 7.10
CA CYS A 109 -3.56 27.39 6.71
C CYS A 109 -3.77 28.86 7.05
N LEU A 110 -3.41 29.29 8.26
CA LEU A 110 -3.50 30.68 8.71
C LEU A 110 -2.58 31.59 7.88
N GLU A 111 -1.36 31.14 7.57
CA GLU A 111 -0.41 31.86 6.70
C GLU A 111 -0.97 32.08 5.29
N LEU A 112 -1.58 31.07 4.69
CA LEU A 112 -2.21 31.19 3.36
C LEU A 112 -3.50 32.02 3.38
N SER A 113 -4.18 32.07 4.53
CA SER A 113 -5.46 32.76 4.72
C SER A 113 -5.29 34.26 5.03
N ALA A 114 -4.12 34.67 5.53
CA ALA A 114 -3.83 36.06 5.86
C ALA A 114 -3.79 36.97 4.60
N PRO A 115 -4.14 38.28 4.74
CA PRO A 115 -4.65 38.94 5.95
C PRO A 115 -6.16 38.73 6.20
N SER A 116 -6.91 38.18 5.24
CA SER A 116 -8.37 38.04 5.38
C SER A 116 -9.00 36.98 4.48
N LEU A 117 -10.07 36.34 4.95
CA LEU A 117 -10.90 35.40 4.21
C LEU A 117 -12.26 36.01 3.88
N HIS A 118 -12.75 35.78 2.67
CA HIS A 118 -14.08 36.26 2.28
C HIS A 118 -15.18 35.26 2.63
N ALA A 119 -14.86 33.97 2.66
CA ALA A 119 -15.74 32.92 3.19
C ALA A 119 -14.93 31.70 3.62
N LEU A 120 -15.46 31.01 4.64
CA LEU A 120 -15.08 29.66 5.03
C LEU A 120 -16.12 28.71 4.44
N LEU A 121 -15.69 27.79 3.59
CA LEU A 121 -16.58 26.85 2.90
C LEU A 121 -16.46 25.49 3.58
N LEU A 122 -17.50 25.10 4.33
CA LEU A 122 -17.54 23.81 5.02
C LEU A 122 -18.19 22.76 4.10
N VAL A 123 -17.38 21.83 3.59
CA VAL A 123 -17.79 20.83 2.60
C VAL A 123 -18.29 19.56 3.29
N ILE A 124 -19.55 19.20 3.05
CA ILE A 124 -20.24 18.05 3.66
C ILE A 124 -20.87 17.21 2.56
N THR A 125 -20.67 15.89 2.58
CA THR A 125 -21.31 14.98 1.62
C THR A 125 -22.73 14.62 2.08
N ILE A 126 -23.70 14.75 1.17
CA ILE A 126 -25.11 14.38 1.44
C ILE A 126 -25.20 12.90 1.84
N GLY A 127 -25.95 12.60 2.89
CA GLY A 127 -26.12 11.23 3.42
C GLY A 127 -25.01 10.77 4.36
N HIS A 128 -23.96 11.57 4.57
CA HIS A 128 -22.78 11.19 5.36
C HIS A 128 -22.35 12.29 6.33
N PHE A 129 -23.23 12.75 7.22
CA PHE A 129 -22.86 13.63 8.34
C PHE A 129 -22.47 12.77 9.54
N THR A 130 -21.22 12.86 9.98
CA THR A 130 -20.65 12.01 11.03
C THR A 130 -20.07 12.84 12.18
N ARG A 131 -19.70 12.18 13.28
CA ARG A 131 -19.02 12.84 14.41
C ARG A 131 -17.75 13.60 14.00
N GLU A 132 -17.03 13.13 12.98
CA GLU A 132 -15.87 13.84 12.42
C GLU A 132 -16.24 15.20 11.81
N ASP A 133 -17.44 15.34 11.24
CA ASP A 133 -17.93 16.63 10.75
C ASP A 133 -18.27 17.58 11.93
N GLU A 134 -18.79 17.05 13.04
CA GLU A 134 -19.03 17.82 14.28
C GLU A 134 -17.69 18.30 14.89
N GLU A 135 -16.69 17.42 14.94
CA GLU A 135 -15.34 17.74 15.39
C GLU A 135 -14.66 18.79 14.50
N THR A 136 -14.88 18.73 13.18
CA THR A 136 -14.44 19.77 12.24
C THR A 136 -15.06 21.11 12.58
N VAL A 137 -16.37 21.18 12.85
CA VAL A 137 -17.06 22.43 13.22
C VAL A 137 -16.50 23.00 14.53
N MET A 138 -16.29 22.15 15.54
CA MET A 138 -15.69 22.57 16.82
C MET A 138 -14.27 23.10 16.61
N GLY A 139 -13.46 22.41 15.81
CA GLY A 139 -12.10 22.84 15.48
C GLY A 139 -12.04 24.18 14.77
N ILE A 140 -12.97 24.45 13.84
CA ILE A 140 -13.10 25.76 13.18
C ILE A 140 -13.37 26.87 14.19
N GLN A 141 -14.26 26.63 15.16
CA GLN A 141 -14.57 27.59 16.22
C GLN A 141 -13.40 27.80 17.19
N GLN A 142 -12.62 26.76 17.48
CA GLN A 142 -11.40 26.88 18.29
C GLN A 142 -10.32 27.68 17.56
N MET A 143 -10.15 27.43 16.26
CA MET A 143 -9.09 28.02 15.45
C MET A 143 -9.36 29.47 15.05
N PHE A 144 -10.56 29.77 14.56
CA PHE A 144 -10.95 31.12 14.11
C PHE A 144 -11.86 31.83 15.12
N GLY A 145 -12.14 31.24 16.27
CA GLY A 145 -13.05 31.82 17.27
C GLY A 145 -14.54 31.72 16.89
N ALA A 146 -15.39 32.02 17.88
CA ALA A 146 -16.85 31.88 17.76
C ALA A 146 -17.50 32.76 16.67
N GLU A 147 -16.84 33.85 16.24
CA GLU A 147 -17.35 34.77 15.22
C GLU A 147 -17.13 34.24 13.79
N ALA A 148 -16.26 33.24 13.61
CA ALA A 148 -15.98 32.61 12.33
C ALA A 148 -17.24 31.97 11.71
N ARG A 149 -18.17 31.46 12.54
CA ARG A 149 -19.44 30.89 12.08
C ARG A 149 -20.27 31.86 11.24
N ARG A 150 -20.14 33.18 11.47
CA ARG A 150 -20.83 34.20 10.66
C ARG A 150 -20.25 34.34 9.26
N HIS A 151 -19.11 33.72 8.98
CA HIS A 151 -18.44 33.69 7.68
C HIS A 151 -18.43 32.30 7.03
N ILE A 152 -19.16 31.32 7.59
CA ILE A 152 -19.28 29.97 7.03
C ILE A 152 -20.45 29.88 6.04
N ILE A 153 -20.19 29.27 4.88
CA ILE A 153 -21.19 28.74 3.96
C ILE A 153 -21.00 27.23 3.88
N ILE A 154 -22.07 26.46 4.07
CA ILE A 154 -22.02 25.00 3.96
C ILE A 154 -22.16 24.60 2.49
N VAL A 155 -21.21 23.80 1.98
CA VAL A 155 -21.25 23.28 0.61
C VAL A 155 -21.58 21.80 0.66
N PHE A 156 -22.77 21.45 0.19
CA PHE A 156 -23.19 20.05 0.09
C PHE A 156 -22.67 19.44 -1.20
N THR A 157 -21.94 18.34 -1.10
CA THR A 157 -21.46 17.55 -2.25
C THR A 157 -22.27 16.29 -2.40
N GLN A 158 -22.54 15.90 -3.65
CA GLN A 158 -23.40 14.77 -3.97
C GLN A 158 -22.63 13.67 -4.70
N LYS A 159 -22.92 12.39 -4.38
CA LYS A 159 -22.30 11.22 -5.02
C LYS A 159 -23.06 10.77 -6.28
N ASP A 160 -24.37 10.98 -6.34
CA ASP A 160 -25.30 10.56 -7.41
C ASP A 160 -26.38 11.63 -7.64
N ASP A 161 -26.80 11.87 -8.90
CA ASP A 161 -27.78 12.91 -9.30
C ASP A 161 -29.13 12.76 -8.55
N LEU A 162 -29.30 13.44 -7.42
CA LEU A 162 -30.51 13.38 -6.60
C LEU A 162 -31.01 14.81 -6.30
N GLY A 163 -32.33 15.01 -6.33
CA GLY A 163 -32.95 16.34 -6.32
C GLY A 163 -32.90 17.09 -4.97
N ASP A 164 -33.27 18.38 -5.02
CA ASP A 164 -33.25 19.33 -3.89
C ASP A 164 -34.09 18.90 -2.67
N ASP A 165 -35.15 18.11 -2.89
CA ASP A 165 -36.06 17.63 -1.84
C ASP A 165 -35.34 16.73 -0.81
N LEU A 166 -34.36 15.93 -1.26
CA LEU A 166 -33.59 15.01 -0.42
C LEU A 166 -32.63 15.73 0.52
N LEU A 167 -32.15 16.93 0.15
CA LEU A 167 -31.30 17.74 1.03
C LEU A 167 -32.11 18.30 2.20
N GLN A 168 -33.33 18.77 1.95
CA GLN A 168 -34.20 19.28 3.00
C GLN A 168 -34.51 18.18 4.02
N ASP A 169 -34.80 16.97 3.54
CA ASP A 169 -35.05 15.83 4.42
C ASP A 169 -33.78 15.39 5.16
N PHE A 170 -32.61 15.41 4.51
CA PHE A 170 -31.33 15.14 5.17
C PHE A 170 -31.05 16.11 6.32
N ILE A 171 -31.26 17.41 6.10
CA ILE A 171 -31.09 18.45 7.14
C ILE A 171 -32.13 18.26 8.26
N LYS A 172 -33.40 18.01 7.91
CA LYS A 172 -34.47 17.83 8.92
C LYS A 172 -34.23 16.61 9.81
N ASN A 173 -33.74 15.51 9.23
CA ASN A 173 -33.58 14.23 9.92
C ASN A 173 -32.32 14.17 10.81
N HIS A 174 -31.40 15.12 10.70
CA HIS A 174 -30.16 15.13 11.48
C HIS A 174 -30.08 16.35 12.41
N LYS A 175 -30.37 16.16 13.70
CA LYS A 175 -30.49 17.25 14.69
C LYS A 175 -29.26 18.17 14.74
N SER A 176 -28.05 17.60 14.81
CA SER A 176 -26.80 18.37 14.84
C SER A 176 -26.55 19.17 13.55
N LEU A 177 -26.85 18.59 12.38
CA LEU A 177 -26.71 19.28 11.09
C LEU A 177 -27.72 20.42 10.97
N LYS A 178 -28.97 20.20 11.41
CA LYS A 178 -30.00 21.25 11.45
C LYS A 178 -29.54 22.43 12.29
N GLN A 179 -28.96 22.16 13.46
CA GLN A 179 -28.39 23.19 14.33
C GLN A 179 -27.24 23.91 13.64
N LEU A 180 -26.30 23.19 13.02
CA LEU A 180 -25.18 23.78 12.28
C LEU A 180 -25.63 24.71 11.15
N VAL A 181 -26.66 24.30 10.39
CA VAL A 181 -27.24 25.12 9.32
C VAL A 181 -27.87 26.40 9.90
N GLN A 182 -28.57 26.32 11.03
CA GLN A 182 -29.09 27.50 11.72
C GLN A 182 -27.99 28.41 12.26
N ASP A 183 -26.94 27.85 12.87
CA ASP A 183 -25.80 28.60 13.39
C ASP A 183 -25.02 29.32 12.28
N CYS A 184 -25.07 28.78 11.06
CA CYS A 184 -24.55 29.39 9.85
C CYS A 184 -25.58 30.29 9.13
N GLY A 185 -26.67 30.68 9.78
CA GLY A 185 -27.67 31.60 9.24
C GLY A 185 -28.47 31.05 8.04
N GLY A 186 -28.60 29.73 7.93
CA GLY A 186 -29.28 29.07 6.80
C GLY A 186 -28.50 29.10 5.48
N ARG A 187 -27.20 29.45 5.50
CA ARG A 187 -26.39 29.63 4.29
C ARG A 187 -25.76 28.32 3.86
N TYR A 188 -26.30 27.73 2.81
CA TYR A 188 -25.70 26.59 2.12
C TYR A 188 -25.88 26.68 0.59
N CYS A 189 -25.11 25.89 -0.13
CA CYS A 189 -25.25 25.66 -1.58
C CYS A 189 -24.93 24.20 -1.92
N ILE A 190 -25.35 23.76 -3.10
CA ILE A 190 -25.14 22.39 -3.59
C ILE A 190 -24.13 22.41 -4.74
N PHE A 191 -23.13 21.54 -4.68
CA PHE A 191 -22.14 21.33 -5.73
C PHE A 191 -22.26 19.91 -6.26
N ASN A 192 -22.85 19.78 -7.45
CA ASN A 192 -22.99 18.52 -8.15
C ASN A 192 -21.89 18.34 -9.19
N LYS A 193 -21.68 17.10 -9.65
CA LYS A 193 -20.79 16.83 -10.78
C LYS A 193 -21.44 17.39 -12.05
N ALA A 194 -21.12 18.64 -12.39
CA ALA A 194 -21.72 19.32 -13.53
C ALA A 194 -21.45 18.56 -14.85
N VAL A 195 -22.53 18.13 -15.51
CA VAL A 195 -22.49 17.46 -16.82
C VAL A 195 -22.23 18.49 -17.91
N THR A 196 -22.72 19.73 -17.72
CA THR A 196 -22.51 20.85 -18.65
C THR A 196 -21.66 21.98 -18.05
N LYS A 197 -21.04 22.78 -18.92
CA LYS A 197 -20.28 23.96 -18.51
C LYS A 197 -21.18 25.03 -17.89
N ASP A 198 -22.42 25.15 -18.37
CA ASP A 198 -23.36 26.19 -17.93
C ASP A 198 -23.90 25.93 -16.52
N GLU A 199 -24.19 24.67 -16.17
CA GLU A 199 -24.57 24.28 -14.80
C GLU A 199 -23.47 24.61 -13.80
N ARG A 200 -22.21 24.31 -14.16
CA ARG A 200 -21.04 24.67 -13.33
C ARG A 200 -20.95 26.19 -13.14
N VAL A 201 -21.10 26.95 -14.22
CA VAL A 201 -21.06 28.42 -14.18
C VAL A 201 -22.20 28.97 -13.31
N SER A 202 -23.39 28.37 -13.37
CA SER A 202 -24.53 28.74 -12.54
C SER A 202 -24.26 28.51 -11.06
N GLN A 203 -23.83 27.29 -10.66
CA GLN A 203 -23.49 26.94 -9.27
C GLN A 203 -22.39 27.86 -8.69
N VAL A 204 -21.33 28.10 -9.47
CA VAL A 204 -20.25 29.01 -9.05
C VAL A 204 -20.74 30.44 -8.95
N SER A 205 -21.59 30.89 -9.87
CA SER A 205 -22.18 32.24 -9.82
C SER A 205 -23.07 32.42 -8.58
N GLU A 206 -23.86 31.41 -8.21
CA GLU A 206 -24.68 31.41 -6.99
C GLU A 206 -23.80 31.48 -5.73
N LEU A 207 -22.78 30.63 -5.62
CA LEU A 207 -21.83 30.66 -4.50
C LEU A 207 -21.17 32.04 -4.37
N LEU A 208 -20.66 32.61 -5.46
CA LEU A 208 -20.02 33.92 -5.44
C LEU A 208 -20.98 35.05 -5.05
N HIS A 209 -22.27 34.93 -5.40
CA HIS A 209 -23.31 35.86 -4.94
C HIS A 209 -23.50 35.74 -3.42
N LYS A 210 -23.66 34.52 -2.89
CA LYS A 210 -23.77 34.27 -1.44
C LYS A 210 -22.56 34.79 -0.67
N VAL A 211 -21.35 34.63 -1.21
CA VAL A 211 -20.12 35.17 -0.61
C VAL A 211 -20.13 36.71 -0.60
N LYS A 212 -20.62 37.36 -1.66
CA LYS A 212 -20.74 38.82 -1.70
C LYS A 212 -21.72 39.33 -0.64
N ASP A 213 -22.87 38.66 -0.51
CA ASP A 213 -23.88 39.01 0.50
C ASP A 213 -23.36 38.75 1.92
N LEU A 214 -22.67 37.63 2.13
CA LEU A 214 -22.01 37.27 3.38
C LEU A 214 -21.05 38.38 3.85
N VAL A 215 -20.16 38.82 2.96
CA VAL A 215 -19.16 39.88 3.27
C VAL A 215 -19.87 41.21 3.55
N LYS A 216 -20.94 41.53 2.82
CA LYS A 216 -21.73 42.75 3.05
C LYS A 216 -22.45 42.71 4.40
N MET A 217 -23.08 41.59 4.74
CA MET A 217 -23.79 41.40 6.02
C MET A 217 -22.84 41.50 7.22
N ASN A 218 -21.62 40.98 7.09
CA ASN A 218 -20.59 41.05 8.13
C ASN A 218 -19.76 42.34 8.12
N ARG A 219 -20.11 43.32 7.27
CA ARG A 219 -19.41 44.62 7.12
C ARG A 219 -17.92 44.49 6.74
N GLY A 220 -17.55 43.40 6.07
CA GLY A 220 -16.18 43.15 5.65
C GLY A 220 -15.83 41.65 5.59
N PRO A 221 -14.63 41.32 5.08
CA PRO A 221 -14.10 39.97 5.14
C PRO A 221 -13.65 39.60 6.56
N TYR A 222 -13.58 38.30 6.85
CA TYR A 222 -13.05 37.77 8.09
C TYR A 222 -11.55 38.09 8.18
N HIS A 223 -11.11 38.81 9.20
CA HIS A 223 -9.70 39.15 9.39
C HIS A 223 -8.95 37.99 10.07
N VAL A 224 -7.89 37.51 9.43
CA VAL A 224 -7.06 36.40 9.95
C VAL A 224 -5.87 37.00 10.68
N ASN A 225 -5.76 36.74 11.98
CA ASN A 225 -4.69 37.30 12.83
C ASN A 225 -3.73 36.19 13.28
N LEU A 226 -2.57 36.13 12.61
CA LEU A 226 -1.50 35.15 12.86
C LEU A 226 -1.03 35.10 14.32
N LYS A 227 -1.12 36.20 15.08
CA LYS A 227 -0.65 36.27 16.47
C LYS A 227 -1.70 35.83 17.50
N THR A 228 -2.98 36.05 17.23
CA THR A 228 -4.09 35.77 18.18
C THR A 228 -4.77 34.43 17.91
N GLU A 229 -4.79 33.98 16.65
CA GLU A 229 -5.39 32.70 16.26
C GLU A 229 -4.43 31.52 16.48
N GLY A 230 -3.12 31.75 16.33
CA GLY A 230 -2.09 30.75 16.68
C GLY A 230 -1.99 30.48 18.19
N SER A 231 -2.24 31.50 19.04
CA SER A 231 -2.22 31.35 20.50
C SER A 231 -3.49 30.68 21.03
N ARG A 232 -4.69 30.97 20.50
CA ARG A 232 -5.95 30.31 20.94
C ARG A 232 -5.93 28.79 20.84
N PHE A 233 -5.27 28.26 19.81
CA PHE A 233 -5.10 26.81 19.67
C PHE A 233 -4.01 26.27 20.61
N GLN A 234 -2.95 27.04 20.89
CA GLN A 234 -1.88 26.66 21.83
C GLN A 234 -2.31 26.76 23.30
N ASP A 235 -3.11 27.75 23.69
CA ASP A 235 -3.61 27.93 25.06
C ASP A 235 -4.55 26.79 25.47
N SER A 236 -5.35 26.28 24.53
CA SER A 236 -6.20 25.09 24.70
C SER A 236 -5.40 23.79 24.90
N VAL A 237 -4.17 23.74 24.38
CA VAL A 237 -3.24 22.59 24.49
C VAL A 237 -2.33 22.74 25.72
N ASN A 238 -2.07 23.97 26.17
CA ASN A 238 -1.15 24.29 27.27
C ASN A 238 -1.83 24.43 28.64
N GLU A 239 -3.14 24.71 28.73
CA GLU A 239 -3.88 24.67 30.01
C GLU A 239 -3.91 23.26 30.62
N ALA A 240 -3.73 22.20 29.82
CA ALA A 240 -3.60 20.83 30.32
C ALA A 240 -2.17 20.48 30.81
N ALA A 241 -1.17 21.35 30.57
CA ALA A 241 0.24 21.03 30.73
C ALA A 241 1.01 21.92 31.74
N SER A 242 0.33 22.79 32.49
CA SER A 242 0.98 23.79 33.36
C SER A 242 0.70 23.57 34.84
N GLN A 243 1.14 22.43 35.40
CA GLN A 243 1.57 22.32 36.80
C GLN A 243 2.73 21.34 36.88
N GLU A 244 3.95 21.87 36.79
CA GLU A 244 5.14 21.51 37.60
C GLU A 244 6.39 22.06 36.92
N GLY A 245 7.11 22.90 37.63
CA GLY A 245 8.47 23.29 37.30
C GLY A 245 9.29 23.35 38.58
N ASP A 246 10.42 22.63 38.61
CA ASP A 246 11.73 23.28 38.60
C ASP A 246 12.85 22.30 38.19
N LYS A 247 13.92 22.82 37.58
CA LYS A 247 15.05 22.08 36.96
C LYS A 247 16.14 21.69 38.01
N PRO A 248 17.24 20.98 37.67
CA PRO A 248 18.37 21.62 36.96
C PRO A 248 19.08 20.76 35.87
N HIS A 249 19.78 21.49 35.00
CA HIS A 249 20.56 21.05 33.84
C HIS A 249 21.87 20.31 34.17
N GLY A 250 22.33 19.45 33.23
CA GLY A 250 23.69 18.89 33.15
C GLY A 250 24.11 18.62 31.68
N PRO A 251 25.41 18.65 31.33
CA PRO A 251 25.89 19.25 30.08
C PRO A 251 25.94 18.30 28.85
N ARG A 252 25.93 18.95 27.68
CA ARG A 252 26.18 18.37 26.35
C ARG A 252 27.56 17.71 26.26
N GLU A 253 27.60 16.48 25.75
CA GLU A 253 28.75 15.99 24.97
C GLU A 253 28.28 15.40 23.65
N ARG A 254 28.75 16.02 22.56
CA ARG A 254 28.73 15.47 21.22
C ARG A 254 29.97 14.59 21.08
N GLN A 255 29.82 13.30 20.77
CA GLN A 255 30.84 12.57 20.02
C GLN A 255 30.18 11.61 19.03
N LEU A 256 30.35 11.90 17.74
CA LEU A 256 30.35 10.87 16.71
C LEU A 256 31.58 10.00 16.93
N GLN A 257 31.42 8.68 16.96
CA GLN A 257 32.46 7.76 16.48
C GLN A 257 31.89 6.36 16.20
N SER A 258 32.10 5.93 14.97
CA SER A 258 32.00 4.57 14.48
C SER A 258 33.13 3.69 15.04
N ARG A 259 32.83 2.53 15.63
CA ARG A 259 33.80 1.42 15.74
C ARG A 259 33.09 0.08 15.92
N GLY A 260 33.64 -0.96 15.26
CA GLY A 260 33.09 -2.31 15.14
C GLY A 260 33.05 -3.13 16.43
N PRO A 261 32.57 -4.40 16.38
CA PRO A 261 32.23 -5.17 17.55
C PRO A 261 33.47 -5.68 18.27
N GLU A 262 33.76 -5.14 19.45
CA GLU A 262 34.61 -5.80 20.45
C GLU A 262 33.78 -6.89 21.14
N GLN A 263 34.22 -8.14 21.00
CA GLN A 263 33.65 -9.29 21.70
C GLN A 263 34.19 -9.34 23.13
N ASN A 264 33.30 -9.13 24.10
CA ASN A 264 33.52 -9.57 25.49
C ASN A 264 32.76 -10.89 25.72
N PRO A 265 33.42 -11.97 26.19
CA PRO A 265 32.76 -13.25 26.44
C PRO A 265 32.10 -13.22 27.82
N GLY A 266 30.76 -13.32 27.87
CA GLY A 266 30.04 -13.60 29.12
C GLY A 266 28.63 -13.02 29.28
N THR A 267 28.16 -12.15 28.39
CA THR A 267 26.78 -11.64 28.45
C THR A 267 25.94 -12.25 27.33
N SER A 268 24.95 -13.08 27.68
CA SER A 268 23.94 -13.54 26.71
C SER A 268 23.21 -12.32 26.12
N GLU A 269 23.32 -12.13 24.81
CA GLU A 269 22.67 -11.06 24.08
C GLU A 269 21.34 -11.56 23.50
N LEU A 270 20.24 -10.89 23.85
CA LEU A 270 18.89 -11.18 23.38
C LEU A 270 18.54 -10.22 22.24
N THR A 271 18.20 -10.76 21.07
CA THR A 271 17.85 -9.97 19.87
C THR A 271 16.34 -9.99 19.64
N VAL A 272 15.70 -8.83 19.73
CA VAL A 272 14.26 -8.67 19.57
C VAL A 272 13.97 -7.84 18.32
N LEU A 273 13.19 -8.40 17.40
CA LEU A 273 12.78 -7.73 16.17
C LEU A 273 11.36 -7.16 16.32
N LEU A 274 11.23 -5.84 16.22
CA LEU A 274 9.92 -5.17 16.24
C LEU A 274 9.31 -5.19 14.85
N VAL A 275 8.12 -5.76 14.71
CA VAL A 275 7.41 -5.94 13.42
C VAL A 275 5.97 -5.48 13.56
N GLY A 276 5.33 -5.11 12.46
CA GLY A 276 3.97 -4.55 12.49
C GLY A 276 3.77 -3.52 11.39
N LYS A 277 2.51 -3.24 11.08
CA LYS A 277 2.16 -2.30 10.01
C LYS A 277 2.65 -0.88 10.29
N ARG A 278 2.62 -0.05 9.27
CA ARG A 278 2.92 1.37 9.40
C ARG A 278 1.96 2.04 10.39
N GLY A 279 2.52 2.86 11.28
CA GLY A 279 1.74 3.56 12.31
C GLY A 279 1.34 2.70 13.52
N ALA A 280 1.73 1.42 13.57
CA ALA A 280 1.41 0.55 14.71
C ALA A 280 2.11 0.93 16.04
N GLY A 281 3.12 1.81 15.97
CA GLY A 281 3.86 2.28 17.15
C GLY A 281 5.17 1.52 17.43
N LYS A 282 5.77 0.86 16.44
CA LYS A 282 7.02 0.07 16.60
C LYS A 282 8.16 0.86 17.26
N SER A 283 8.51 2.03 16.73
CA SER A 283 9.57 2.89 17.27
C SER A 283 9.25 3.39 18.69
N ALA A 284 7.97 3.66 18.98
CA ALA A 284 7.52 4.06 20.32
C ALA A 284 7.64 2.90 21.32
N ALA A 285 7.19 1.71 20.93
CA ALA A 285 7.41 0.49 21.70
C ALA A 285 8.90 0.23 21.94
N GLY A 286 9.75 0.40 20.92
CA GLY A 286 11.20 0.27 21.02
C GLY A 286 11.80 1.26 22.03
N ASN A 287 11.38 2.53 21.99
CA ASN A 287 11.83 3.54 22.95
C ASN A 287 11.40 3.24 24.39
N SER A 288 10.15 2.83 24.62
CA SER A 288 9.70 2.40 25.94
C SER A 288 10.46 1.17 26.43
N ILE A 289 10.69 0.17 25.56
CA ILE A 289 11.50 -1.00 25.91
C ILE A 289 12.94 -0.59 26.23
N LEU A 290 13.52 0.39 25.55
CA LEU A 290 14.88 0.88 25.81
C LEU A 290 14.99 1.81 27.03
N GLY A 291 13.87 2.38 27.48
CA GLY A 291 13.83 3.40 28.54
C GLY A 291 14.43 4.75 28.12
N ARG A 292 14.63 4.98 26.81
CA ARG A 292 15.19 6.22 26.25
C ARG A 292 14.69 6.44 24.82
N ARG A 293 14.74 7.67 24.34
CA ARG A 293 14.44 8.01 22.93
C ARG A 293 15.62 7.67 22.03
N ALA A 294 15.67 6.41 21.56
CA ALA A 294 16.72 5.91 20.69
C ALA A 294 16.29 5.85 19.20
N PHE A 295 15.01 5.57 18.96
CA PHE A 295 14.38 5.58 17.64
C PHE A 295 13.60 6.88 17.45
N ASP A 296 13.56 7.37 16.22
CA ASP A 296 12.80 8.56 15.89
C ASP A 296 11.30 8.27 15.95
N THR A 297 10.59 8.92 16.86
CA THR A 297 9.14 8.80 17.00
C THR A 297 8.52 10.14 16.68
N ARG A 298 7.94 10.23 15.48
CA ARG A 298 7.13 11.36 15.05
C ARG A 298 5.86 10.80 14.44
N PHE A 299 4.76 11.48 14.62
CA PHE A 299 3.57 11.13 13.89
C PHE A 299 3.69 11.73 12.49
N SER A 300 3.64 10.88 11.47
CA SER A 300 3.99 11.24 10.10
C SER A 300 3.18 10.42 9.09
N GLU A 301 2.68 11.09 8.06
CA GLU A 301 2.08 10.49 6.86
C GLU A 301 3.09 9.83 5.91
N GLN A 302 4.38 9.87 6.21
CA GLN A 302 5.42 9.03 5.60
C GLN A 302 5.96 7.99 6.60
N SER A 303 6.61 6.93 6.12
CA SER A 303 7.28 5.99 7.04
C SER A 303 8.40 6.74 7.75
N VAL A 304 8.34 6.80 9.08
CA VAL A 304 9.37 7.43 9.91
C VAL A 304 10.62 6.55 9.91
N THR A 305 10.44 5.27 10.17
CA THR A 305 11.46 4.24 9.97
C THR A 305 11.47 3.86 8.49
N GLN A 306 12.50 4.29 7.76
CA GLN A 306 12.71 3.94 6.34
C GLN A 306 13.72 2.80 6.16
N SER A 307 14.51 2.51 7.19
CA SER A 307 15.52 1.45 7.23
C SER A 307 15.56 0.83 8.62
N PHE A 308 16.15 -0.36 8.73
CA PHE A 308 16.38 -1.01 10.01
C PHE A 308 17.27 -0.14 10.91
N SER A 309 16.91 -0.04 12.19
CA SER A 309 17.72 0.64 13.21
C SER A 309 17.78 -0.23 14.46
N SER A 310 18.95 -0.33 15.08
CA SER A 310 19.16 -1.22 16.22
C SER A 310 19.81 -0.48 17.38
N GLU A 311 19.26 -0.65 18.57
CA GLU A 311 19.75 -0.05 19.80
C GLU A 311 19.64 -1.06 20.94
N SER A 312 20.46 -0.92 21.98
CA SER A 312 20.50 -1.91 23.07
C SER A 312 20.32 -1.31 24.45
N ARG A 313 19.79 -2.11 25.38
CA ARG A 313 19.79 -1.82 26.82
C ARG A 313 20.37 -2.98 27.61
N SER A 314 20.84 -2.68 28.81
CA SER A 314 21.12 -3.71 29.81
C SER A 314 19.85 -3.98 30.64
N TRP A 315 19.54 -5.26 30.86
CA TRP A 315 18.44 -5.70 31.71
C TRP A 315 18.85 -6.99 32.43
N ARG A 316 18.84 -7.00 33.77
CA ARG A 316 19.27 -8.14 34.61
C ARG A 316 20.62 -8.77 34.20
N LYS A 317 21.60 -7.94 33.86
CA LYS A 317 22.94 -8.33 33.34
C LYS A 317 22.92 -9.01 31.95
N LYS A 318 21.79 -9.04 31.26
CA LYS A 318 21.66 -9.43 29.85
C LYS A 318 21.64 -8.18 28.98
N LYS A 319 22.24 -8.27 27.80
CA LYS A 319 22.17 -7.21 26.78
C LYS A 319 20.96 -7.51 25.90
N VAL A 320 20.01 -6.58 25.80
CA VAL A 320 18.83 -6.72 24.95
C VAL A 320 18.98 -5.77 23.77
N LEU A 321 19.17 -6.33 22.58
CA LEU A 321 19.24 -5.63 21.30
C LEU A 321 17.82 -5.54 20.71
N ILE A 322 17.32 -4.32 20.56
CA ILE A 322 16.03 -4.02 19.94
C ILE A 322 16.29 -3.55 18.52
N ILE A 323 15.65 -4.20 17.55
CA ILE A 323 15.73 -3.84 16.14
C ILE A 323 14.37 -3.31 15.71
N ASP A 324 14.29 -2.00 15.48
CA ASP A 324 13.12 -1.34 14.90
C ASP A 324 13.14 -1.51 13.37
N THR A 325 12.02 -1.95 12.81
CA THR A 325 11.90 -2.23 11.38
C THR A 325 10.97 -1.23 10.70
N PRO A 326 11.19 -0.92 9.40
CA PRO A 326 10.15 -0.32 8.58
C PRO A 326 8.95 -1.27 8.44
N ASP A 327 7.85 -0.83 7.82
CA ASP A 327 6.76 -1.74 7.49
C ASP A 327 7.23 -2.79 6.46
N ILE A 328 7.56 -3.99 6.96
CA ILE A 328 8.15 -5.07 6.17
C ILE A 328 7.24 -5.57 5.04
N SER A 329 5.93 -5.36 5.15
CA SER A 329 4.98 -5.75 4.10
C SER A 329 5.14 -4.92 2.81
N CYS A 330 5.81 -3.76 2.90
CA CYS A 330 5.99 -2.81 1.81
C CYS A 330 7.37 -2.88 1.15
N LEU A 331 8.32 -3.70 1.65
CA LEU A 331 9.68 -3.78 1.09
C LEU A 331 9.82 -4.86 0.01
N GLY A 332 10.47 -4.51 -1.10
CA GLY A 332 10.98 -5.47 -2.06
C GLY A 332 12.27 -6.13 -1.54
N ASN A 333 12.38 -7.45 -1.69
CA ASN A 333 13.54 -8.27 -1.26
C ASN A 333 13.86 -8.20 0.26
N ILE A 334 12.82 -8.35 1.08
CA ILE A 334 12.87 -8.26 2.55
C ILE A 334 13.90 -9.18 3.23
N ASP A 335 14.14 -10.38 2.69
CA ASP A 335 15.04 -11.37 3.32
C ASP A 335 16.49 -10.91 3.37
N SER A 336 16.92 -10.14 2.38
CA SER A 336 18.29 -9.63 2.32
C SER A 336 18.52 -8.62 3.45
N GLU A 337 17.56 -7.72 3.66
CA GLU A 337 17.60 -6.73 4.74
C GLU A 337 17.44 -7.38 6.12
N LEU A 338 16.49 -8.32 6.28
CA LEU A 338 16.33 -9.07 7.53
C LEU A 338 17.62 -9.83 7.88
N LYS A 339 18.22 -10.56 6.94
CA LYS A 339 19.48 -11.28 7.18
C LYS A 339 20.61 -10.33 7.58
N LYS A 340 20.76 -9.21 6.89
CA LYS A 340 21.80 -8.21 7.20
C LYS A 340 21.71 -7.70 8.64
N HIS A 341 20.50 -7.49 9.16
CA HIS A 341 20.30 -6.88 10.48
C HIS A 341 20.07 -7.88 11.62
N THR A 342 19.70 -9.12 11.30
CA THR A 342 19.29 -10.11 12.32
C THR A 342 20.10 -11.40 12.32
N TYR A 343 21.11 -11.57 11.45
CA TYR A 343 21.85 -12.83 11.37
C TYR A 343 22.41 -13.27 12.75
N PRO A 344 22.24 -14.55 13.15
CA PRO A 344 21.66 -15.69 12.40
C PRO A 344 20.12 -15.77 12.36
N GLY A 345 19.44 -14.96 13.16
CA GLY A 345 17.99 -14.75 13.23
C GLY A 345 17.65 -13.96 14.51
N PRO A 346 16.42 -13.49 14.73
CA PRO A 346 16.05 -12.91 16.01
C PRO A 346 15.77 -13.99 17.08
N HIS A 347 15.94 -13.65 18.35
CA HIS A 347 15.51 -14.48 19.48
C HIS A 347 14.01 -14.32 19.76
N ALA A 348 13.43 -13.17 19.42
CA ALA A 348 12.00 -12.91 19.57
C ALA A 348 11.48 -11.96 18.48
N PHE A 349 10.28 -12.20 17.99
CA PHE A 349 9.49 -11.26 17.20
C PHE A 349 8.50 -10.56 18.12
N LEU A 350 8.41 -9.25 18.04
CA LEU A 350 7.40 -8.47 18.74
C LEU A 350 6.47 -7.84 17.72
N LEU A 351 5.30 -8.45 17.51
CA LEU A 351 4.28 -7.91 16.62
C LEU A 351 3.55 -6.77 17.33
N VAL A 352 3.88 -5.55 16.96
CA VAL A 352 3.28 -4.33 17.50
C VAL A 352 2.00 -4.02 16.72
N THR A 353 0.87 -3.97 17.41
CA THR A 353 -0.43 -3.63 16.82
C THR A 353 -1.30 -2.86 17.83
N PRO A 354 -2.01 -1.78 17.45
CA PRO A 354 -2.87 -1.05 18.39
C PRO A 354 -4.11 -1.86 18.79
N LEU A 355 -4.53 -1.71 20.04
CA LEU A 355 -5.73 -2.34 20.60
C LEU A 355 -6.97 -1.98 19.77
N GLY A 356 -7.70 -3.00 19.30
CA GLY A 356 -8.91 -2.82 18.47
C GLY A 356 -8.66 -2.55 16.99
N PHE A 357 -7.40 -2.49 16.53
CA PHE A 357 -7.04 -2.16 15.15
C PHE A 357 -6.31 -3.28 14.41
N TYR A 358 -6.63 -4.55 14.69
CA TYR A 358 -6.12 -5.67 13.88
C TYR A 358 -6.80 -5.70 12.51
N THR A 359 -6.02 -5.67 11.43
CA THR A 359 -6.49 -5.51 10.05
C THR A 359 -5.76 -6.45 9.09
N LYS A 360 -6.19 -6.48 7.83
CA LYS A 360 -5.51 -7.24 6.76
C LYS A 360 -4.05 -6.82 6.53
N ASP A 361 -3.68 -5.59 6.90
CA ASP A 361 -2.29 -5.13 6.82
C ASP A 361 -1.40 -5.84 7.86
N ASP A 362 -1.97 -6.17 9.02
CA ASP A 362 -1.28 -6.97 10.04
C ASP A 362 -1.08 -8.42 9.53
N ASP A 363 -2.09 -8.99 8.85
CA ASP A 363 -1.96 -10.27 8.17
C ASP A 363 -0.87 -10.24 7.09
N ALA A 364 -0.73 -9.14 6.34
CA ALA A 364 0.31 -8.99 5.33
C ALA A 364 1.73 -9.02 5.94
N VAL A 365 1.91 -8.40 7.11
CA VAL A 365 3.17 -8.45 7.88
C VAL A 365 3.47 -9.88 8.33
N LEU A 366 2.47 -10.59 8.87
CA LEU A 366 2.62 -11.98 9.29
C LEU A 366 2.98 -12.91 8.14
N ASN A 367 2.28 -12.78 7.01
CA ASN A 367 2.57 -13.53 5.80
C ASN A 367 4.01 -13.29 5.33
N THR A 368 4.51 -12.06 5.47
CA THR A 368 5.90 -11.72 5.14
C THR A 368 6.88 -12.47 6.05
N LEU A 369 6.63 -12.51 7.37
CA LEU A 369 7.48 -13.25 8.32
C LEU A 369 7.42 -14.76 8.11
N GLN A 370 6.24 -15.32 7.86
CA GLN A 370 6.07 -16.73 7.52
C GLN A 370 6.83 -17.09 6.23
N SER A 371 6.89 -16.18 5.27
CA SER A 371 7.66 -16.38 4.02
C SER A 371 9.17 -16.48 4.31
N SER A 372 9.68 -15.67 5.25
CA SER A 372 11.10 -15.59 5.59
C SER A 372 11.58 -16.66 6.58
N PHE A 373 10.75 -17.01 7.57
CA PHE A 373 11.12 -17.84 8.72
C PHE A 373 10.27 -19.12 8.86
N GLY A 374 9.23 -19.29 8.04
CA GLY A 374 8.27 -20.40 8.14
C GLY A 374 7.30 -20.27 9.33
N GLU A 375 6.47 -21.29 9.53
CA GLU A 375 5.50 -21.35 10.65
C GLU A 375 6.17 -21.28 12.03
N LYS A 376 7.44 -21.68 12.14
CA LYS A 376 8.21 -21.60 13.38
C LYS A 376 8.32 -20.18 13.92
N CYS A 377 8.12 -19.13 13.11
CA CYS A 377 8.17 -17.76 13.63
C CYS A 377 7.15 -17.50 14.75
N PHE A 378 6.00 -18.18 14.75
CA PHE A 378 5.00 -18.03 15.82
C PHE A 378 5.48 -18.57 17.17
N GLU A 379 6.32 -19.60 17.18
CA GLU A 379 6.99 -20.11 18.41
C GLU A 379 7.94 -19.08 19.02
N TYR A 380 8.32 -18.03 18.29
CA TYR A 380 9.21 -16.96 18.75
C TYR A 380 8.50 -15.61 18.82
N MET A 381 7.17 -15.57 18.64
CA MET A 381 6.41 -14.33 18.51
C MET A 381 5.63 -14.00 19.79
N ILE A 382 5.67 -12.72 20.15
CA ILE A 382 4.83 -12.11 21.18
C ILE A 382 4.05 -10.96 20.54
N ILE A 383 2.77 -10.85 20.85
CA ILE A 383 1.92 -9.76 20.36
C ILE A 383 1.99 -8.59 21.36
N LEU A 384 2.45 -7.43 20.92
CA LEU A 384 2.45 -6.20 21.71
C LEU A 384 1.28 -5.31 21.30
N LEU A 385 0.27 -5.25 22.16
CA LEU A 385 -0.89 -4.40 22.02
C LEU A 385 -0.57 -2.99 22.50
N THR A 386 -0.61 -2.02 21.60
CA THR A 386 -0.38 -0.61 21.94
C THR A 386 -1.68 0.11 22.24
N ARG A 387 -1.60 1.26 22.93
CA ARG A 387 -2.77 2.08 23.32
C ARG A 387 -3.71 1.39 24.31
N LYS A 388 -3.16 0.72 25.32
CA LYS A 388 -3.97 0.12 26.39
C LYS A 388 -4.87 1.14 27.10
N GLU A 389 -4.45 2.40 27.16
CA GLU A 389 -5.24 3.51 27.71
C GLU A 389 -6.62 3.68 27.05
N ASP A 390 -6.78 3.31 25.78
CA ASP A 390 -8.05 3.43 25.04
C ASP A 390 -9.09 2.40 25.51
N LEU A 391 -8.65 1.37 26.25
CA LEU A 391 -9.51 0.32 26.80
C LEU A 391 -10.31 0.79 28.04
N GLY A 392 -9.84 1.86 28.72
CA GLY A 392 -10.42 2.33 29.97
C GLY A 392 -10.42 1.26 31.06
N ASP A 393 -11.55 1.10 31.76
CA ASP A 393 -11.72 0.11 32.84
C ASP A 393 -12.11 -1.30 32.34
N GLN A 394 -12.17 -1.51 31.02
CA GLN A 394 -12.51 -2.82 30.49
C GLN A 394 -11.37 -3.82 30.71
N ASP A 395 -11.73 -5.06 31.04
CA ASP A 395 -10.76 -6.14 31.18
C ASP A 395 -10.15 -6.53 29.83
N LEU A 396 -8.81 -6.57 29.77
CA LEU A 396 -8.05 -6.85 28.55
C LEU A 396 -8.32 -8.27 28.03
N GLU A 397 -8.41 -9.27 28.90
CA GLU A 397 -8.65 -10.64 28.45
C GLU A 397 -10.05 -10.79 27.87
N LYS A 398 -11.05 -10.17 28.52
CA LYS A 398 -12.42 -10.14 28.03
C LYS A 398 -12.54 -9.42 26.69
N PHE A 399 -11.82 -8.31 26.50
CA PHE A 399 -11.76 -7.61 25.22
C PHE A 399 -11.16 -8.49 24.12
N LEU A 400 -10.05 -9.17 24.41
CA LEU A 400 -9.40 -10.05 23.44
C LEU A 400 -10.25 -11.27 23.08
N ARG A 401 -10.98 -11.85 24.03
CA ARG A 401 -11.94 -12.94 23.75
C ARG A 401 -13.08 -12.53 22.82
N ASN A 402 -13.48 -11.26 22.88
CA ASN A 402 -14.56 -10.69 22.07
C ASN A 402 -14.04 -9.95 20.83
N SER A 403 -12.73 -10.02 20.56
CA SER A 403 -12.10 -9.35 19.42
C SER A 403 -12.36 -10.10 18.11
N ASN A 404 -11.92 -9.50 17.00
CA ASN A 404 -11.94 -10.12 15.67
C ASN A 404 -11.29 -11.52 15.69
N GLU A 405 -11.94 -12.49 15.03
CA GLU A 405 -11.46 -13.88 14.86
C GLU A 405 -9.99 -13.97 14.43
N GLY A 406 -9.52 -13.05 13.58
CA GLY A 406 -8.12 -13.02 13.12
C GLY A 406 -7.11 -12.81 14.25
N LEU A 407 -7.37 -11.85 15.14
CA LEU A 407 -6.50 -11.58 16.30
C LEU A 407 -6.58 -12.73 17.31
N CYS A 408 -7.78 -13.28 17.55
CA CYS A 408 -7.96 -14.44 18.42
C CYS A 408 -7.17 -15.66 17.92
N CYS A 409 -7.25 -15.94 16.62
CA CYS A 409 -6.49 -17.02 15.98
C CYS A 409 -4.98 -16.80 16.13
N LEU A 410 -4.50 -15.58 15.93
CA LEU A 410 -3.08 -15.25 16.09
C LEU A 410 -2.60 -15.42 17.53
N ILE A 411 -3.38 -14.95 18.52
CA ILE A 411 -3.06 -15.14 19.95
C ILE A 411 -2.93 -16.62 20.28
N GLN A 412 -3.82 -17.46 19.74
CA GLN A 412 -3.74 -18.91 19.91
C GLN A 412 -2.50 -19.51 19.25
N LYS A 413 -2.16 -19.11 18.02
CA LYS A 413 -0.92 -19.52 17.33
C LYS A 413 0.33 -19.12 18.12
N CYS A 414 0.29 -17.98 18.79
CA CYS A 414 1.34 -17.49 19.68
C CYS A 414 1.22 -18.06 21.11
N GLU A 415 0.49 -19.16 21.36
CA GLU A 415 0.35 -19.79 22.68
C GLU A 415 -0.09 -18.82 23.79
N ASN A 416 -0.99 -17.88 23.46
CA ASN A 416 -1.47 -16.83 24.35
C ASN A 416 -0.37 -15.86 24.85
N ARG A 417 0.73 -15.72 24.12
CA ARG A 417 1.80 -14.76 24.44
C ARG A 417 1.48 -13.38 23.87
N TYR A 418 1.00 -12.50 24.75
CA TYR A 418 0.78 -11.09 24.43
C TYR A 418 1.11 -10.18 25.62
N SER A 419 1.36 -8.91 25.35
CA SER A 419 1.52 -7.85 26.33
C SER A 419 0.80 -6.59 25.85
N ALA A 420 0.33 -5.75 26.76
CA ALA A 420 -0.34 -4.50 26.42
C ALA A 420 0.33 -3.32 27.09
N PHE A 421 0.71 -2.31 26.30
CA PHE A 421 1.40 -1.11 26.77
C PHE A 421 0.41 0.04 26.92
N ASN A 422 0.44 0.65 28.10
CA ASN A 422 -0.17 1.94 28.37
C ASN A 422 0.93 3.01 28.25
N TYR A 423 0.79 3.94 27.30
CA TYR A 423 1.76 5.02 27.11
C TYR A 423 1.46 6.27 27.94
N ARG A 424 0.32 6.31 28.63
CA ARG A 424 -0.04 7.33 29.62
C ARG A 424 0.23 6.89 31.06
N ALA A 425 0.93 5.77 31.23
CA ALA A 425 1.27 5.22 32.53
C ALA A 425 2.25 6.12 33.29
N THR A 426 2.26 5.99 34.63
CA THR A 426 3.33 6.57 35.45
C THR A 426 4.67 5.91 35.12
N ALA A 427 5.79 6.56 35.44
CA ALA A 427 7.12 5.99 35.20
C ALA A 427 7.31 4.62 35.87
N GLU A 428 6.70 4.41 37.04
CA GLU A 428 6.71 3.13 37.76
C GLU A 428 5.94 2.05 37.01
N GLU A 429 4.74 2.38 36.50
CA GLU A 429 3.95 1.43 35.73
C GLU A 429 4.55 1.17 34.35
N GLU A 430 5.18 2.16 33.71
CA GLU A 430 5.97 1.98 32.49
C GLU A 430 7.14 1.00 32.73
N GLN A 431 7.88 1.17 33.83
CA GLN A 431 8.97 0.25 34.15
C GLN A 431 8.44 -1.16 34.43
N ARG A 432 7.29 -1.29 35.13
CA ARG A 432 6.65 -2.57 35.43
C ARG A 432 6.17 -3.31 34.18
N GLN A 433 5.55 -2.61 33.21
CA GLN A 433 5.09 -3.23 31.95
C GLN A 433 6.27 -3.67 31.09
N VAL A 434 7.36 -2.90 31.06
CA VAL A 434 8.58 -3.25 30.32
C VAL A 434 9.28 -4.45 30.97
N ASP A 435 9.41 -4.47 32.30
CA ASP A 435 10.00 -5.62 33.01
C ASP A 435 9.17 -6.90 32.81
N LYS A 436 7.84 -6.78 32.83
CA LYS A 436 6.94 -7.91 32.54
C LYS A 436 7.16 -8.44 31.11
N LEU A 437 7.23 -7.55 30.11
CA LEU A 437 7.47 -7.94 28.71
C LEU A 437 8.84 -8.62 28.54
N LEU A 438 9.91 -8.03 29.08
CA LEU A 438 11.25 -8.59 28.99
C LEU A 438 11.35 -9.95 29.69
N GLN A 439 10.63 -10.13 30.81
CA GLN A 439 10.51 -11.43 31.46
C GLN A 439 9.78 -12.46 30.59
N THR A 440 8.68 -12.08 29.93
CA THR A 440 7.98 -12.95 28.97
C THR A 440 8.89 -13.35 27.81
N ILE A 441 9.66 -12.41 27.24
CA ILE A 441 10.65 -12.68 26.19
C ILE A 441 11.68 -13.69 26.70
N ASP A 442 12.26 -13.46 27.88
CA ASP A 442 13.31 -14.33 28.43
C ASP A 442 12.81 -15.76 28.69
N SER A 443 11.58 -15.91 29.22
CA SER A 443 10.96 -17.22 29.43
C SER A 443 10.70 -17.95 28.11
N MET A 444 10.19 -17.26 27.09
CA MET A 444 9.97 -17.82 25.76
C MET A 444 11.29 -18.26 25.11
N VAL A 445 12.33 -17.44 25.19
CA VAL A 445 13.64 -17.77 24.62
C VAL A 445 14.26 -18.98 25.32
N HIS A 446 14.08 -19.12 26.63
CA HIS A 446 14.48 -20.32 27.37
C HIS A 446 13.72 -21.57 26.93
N GLN A 447 12.40 -21.48 26.73
CA GLN A 447 11.59 -22.59 26.21
C GLN A 447 12.06 -23.04 24.82
N ASN A 448 12.51 -22.09 23.99
CA ASN A 448 13.10 -22.36 22.67
C ASN A 448 14.59 -22.78 22.73
N GLY A 449 15.11 -23.06 23.93
CA GLY A 449 16.47 -23.56 24.14
C GLY A 449 17.57 -22.51 23.89
N ASN A 450 17.26 -21.22 24.07
CA ASN A 450 18.15 -20.08 23.77
C ASN A 450 18.65 -20.05 22.33
N LYS A 451 17.86 -20.59 21.38
CA LYS A 451 18.17 -20.58 19.96
C LYS A 451 17.56 -19.35 19.29
N HIS A 452 18.11 -18.97 18.14
CA HIS A 452 17.54 -17.95 17.27
C HIS A 452 16.49 -18.59 16.36
N CYS A 453 15.47 -17.82 15.96
CA CYS A 453 14.58 -18.21 14.88
C CYS A 453 15.32 -18.10 13.54
N ILE A 454 15.78 -19.23 13.01
CA ILE A 454 16.58 -19.28 11.79
C ILE A 454 15.70 -19.03 10.58
N PHE A 455 16.22 -18.28 9.60
CA PHE A 455 15.57 -18.11 8.30
C PHE A 455 15.24 -19.48 7.67
N ARG A 456 14.07 -19.56 7.03
CA ARG A 456 13.74 -20.70 6.18
C ARG A 456 14.76 -20.76 5.04
N GLU A 457 15.29 -21.94 4.76
CA GLU A 457 16.02 -22.15 3.51
C GLU A 457 15.03 -21.93 2.37
N LYS A 458 15.27 -20.92 1.54
CA LYS A 458 14.43 -20.67 0.36
C LYS A 458 14.63 -21.83 -0.59
N GLU A 459 13.65 -22.72 -0.56
CA GLU A 459 13.50 -23.76 -1.56
C GLU A 459 13.45 -23.12 -2.95
N ALA A 460 14.11 -23.78 -3.91
CA ALA A 460 14.19 -23.29 -5.27
C ALA A 460 12.80 -23.31 -5.90
N LEU A 461 12.46 -22.28 -6.68
CA LEU A 461 11.21 -22.23 -7.42
C LEU A 461 11.42 -22.97 -8.74
N SER A 462 10.79 -24.12 -8.91
CA SER A 462 10.91 -24.96 -10.10
C SER A 462 9.77 -24.69 -11.07
N ILE A 463 10.11 -24.28 -12.29
CA ILE A 463 9.19 -24.04 -13.40
C ILE A 463 9.40 -25.12 -14.44
N VAL A 464 8.41 -26.00 -14.60
CA VAL A 464 8.43 -27.08 -15.57
C VAL A 464 7.66 -26.67 -16.82
N LEU A 465 8.36 -26.56 -17.96
CA LEU A 465 7.77 -26.18 -19.23
C LEU A 465 7.19 -27.40 -19.92
N VAL A 466 5.87 -27.43 -20.10
CA VAL A 466 5.15 -28.58 -20.68
C VAL A 466 4.33 -28.16 -21.90
N GLY A 467 4.03 -29.13 -22.76
CA GLY A 467 3.24 -28.91 -23.97
C GLY A 467 3.79 -29.64 -25.21
N ARG A 468 3.06 -29.48 -26.32
CA ARG A 468 3.39 -30.14 -27.58
C ARG A 468 4.75 -29.71 -28.15
N SER A 469 5.28 -30.51 -29.07
CA SER A 469 6.56 -30.23 -29.72
C SER A 469 6.42 -29.02 -30.66
N GLY A 470 7.46 -28.20 -30.72
CA GLY A 470 7.48 -27.02 -31.60
C GLY A 470 6.68 -25.81 -31.11
N THR A 471 6.06 -25.85 -29.92
CA THR A 471 5.36 -24.68 -29.35
C THR A 471 6.29 -23.62 -28.75
N GLY A 472 7.59 -23.92 -28.64
CA GLY A 472 8.60 -22.98 -28.17
C GLY A 472 9.00 -23.12 -26.70
N LYS A 473 8.86 -24.30 -26.09
CA LYS A 473 9.29 -24.59 -24.71
C LYS A 473 10.76 -24.22 -24.45
N SER A 474 11.69 -24.78 -25.21
CA SER A 474 13.13 -24.51 -25.06
C SER A 474 13.48 -23.02 -25.24
N ALA A 475 12.83 -22.35 -26.19
CA ALA A 475 12.99 -20.90 -26.40
C ALA A 475 12.49 -20.08 -25.21
N THR A 476 11.35 -20.50 -24.64
CA THR A 476 10.76 -19.90 -23.44
C THR A 476 11.69 -20.11 -22.25
N GLY A 477 12.25 -21.31 -22.08
CA GLY A 477 13.19 -21.61 -21.00
C GLY A 477 14.46 -20.77 -21.07
N ASN A 478 15.03 -20.61 -22.27
CA ASN A 478 16.16 -19.70 -22.48
C ASN A 478 15.80 -18.25 -22.17
N SER A 479 14.56 -17.83 -22.47
CA SER A 479 14.08 -16.49 -22.15
C SER A 479 13.97 -16.27 -20.63
N ILE A 480 13.45 -17.25 -19.89
CA ILE A 480 13.37 -17.20 -18.41
C ILE A 480 14.77 -17.20 -17.80
N LEU A 481 15.72 -17.93 -18.38
CA LEU A 481 17.10 -17.96 -17.91
C LEU A 481 17.92 -16.76 -18.40
N GLY A 482 17.43 -15.96 -19.36
CA GLY A 482 18.16 -14.86 -19.99
C GLY A 482 19.47 -15.27 -20.65
N ARG A 483 19.66 -16.57 -20.93
CA ARG A 483 20.85 -17.14 -21.57
C ARG A 483 20.46 -18.44 -22.27
N LEU A 484 21.26 -18.83 -23.26
CA LEU A 484 21.04 -20.08 -24.00
C LEU A 484 21.52 -21.28 -23.16
N VAL A 485 20.58 -22.02 -22.59
CA VAL A 485 20.83 -23.29 -21.87
C VAL A 485 20.25 -24.47 -22.64
N PHE A 486 19.07 -24.30 -23.23
CA PHE A 486 18.38 -25.32 -24.01
C PHE A 486 18.58 -25.12 -25.50
N THR A 487 18.72 -26.21 -26.25
CA THR A 487 18.87 -26.13 -27.70
C THR A 487 17.53 -25.80 -28.35
N SER A 488 17.37 -24.55 -28.80
CA SER A 488 16.15 -24.06 -29.46
C SER A 488 16.40 -23.81 -30.95
N GLN A 489 16.24 -24.84 -31.79
CA GLN A 489 16.37 -24.73 -33.26
C GLN A 489 15.06 -25.12 -33.95
N LEU A 490 14.69 -24.37 -34.99
CA LEU A 490 13.57 -24.70 -35.88
C LEU A 490 13.94 -25.94 -36.72
N ARG A 491 13.46 -27.11 -36.31
CA ARG A 491 13.67 -28.39 -37.03
C ARG A 491 12.36 -29.16 -37.14
N ALA A 492 12.24 -29.96 -38.20
CA ALA A 492 11.09 -30.86 -38.42
C ALA A 492 11.03 -32.02 -37.41
N LYS A 493 12.16 -32.35 -36.76
CA LYS A 493 12.24 -33.34 -35.68
C LYS A 493 12.41 -32.65 -34.33
N PRO A 494 11.79 -33.16 -33.25
CA PRO A 494 11.99 -32.63 -31.89
C PRO A 494 13.48 -32.62 -31.51
N VAL A 495 13.89 -31.56 -30.83
CA VAL A 495 15.28 -31.35 -30.41
C VAL A 495 15.50 -31.81 -28.98
N THR A 496 14.56 -31.53 -28.08
CA THR A 496 14.56 -32.01 -26.70
C THR A 496 14.07 -33.46 -26.65
N LYS A 497 14.95 -34.38 -26.23
CA LYS A 497 14.66 -35.82 -26.10
C LYS A 497 14.46 -36.25 -24.64
N THR A 498 15.09 -35.56 -23.71
CA THR A 498 15.03 -35.78 -22.26
C THR A 498 14.97 -34.42 -21.56
N SER A 499 14.44 -34.40 -20.35
CA SER A 499 14.31 -33.17 -19.56
C SER A 499 15.67 -32.58 -19.26
N GLN A 500 15.79 -31.26 -19.38
CA GLN A 500 17.00 -30.53 -19.06
C GLN A 500 16.65 -29.41 -18.10
N SER A 501 17.52 -29.11 -17.13
CA SER A 501 17.32 -28.01 -16.22
C SER A 501 18.40 -26.94 -16.32
N GLY A 502 17.99 -25.70 -16.09
CA GLY A 502 18.87 -24.55 -15.94
C GLY A 502 18.45 -23.74 -14.72
N ARG A 503 19.39 -23.01 -14.14
CA ARG A 503 19.16 -22.21 -12.92
C ARG A 503 19.49 -20.75 -13.15
N LYS A 504 18.70 -19.85 -12.58
CA LYS A 504 18.99 -18.41 -12.50
C LYS A 504 18.34 -17.82 -11.26
N THR A 505 19.02 -16.88 -10.62
CA THR A 505 18.46 -16.10 -9.51
C THR A 505 17.73 -14.88 -10.04
N TRP A 506 16.47 -14.71 -9.64
CA TRP A 506 15.64 -13.54 -9.92
C TRP A 506 15.24 -12.89 -8.60
N ASP A 507 15.61 -11.62 -8.39
CA ASP A 507 15.29 -10.83 -7.19
C ASP A 507 15.55 -11.59 -5.85
N GLY A 508 16.64 -12.38 -5.81
CA GLY A 508 17.03 -13.18 -4.64
C GLY A 508 16.32 -14.53 -4.48
N GLN A 509 15.41 -14.91 -5.38
CA GLN A 509 14.81 -16.24 -5.47
C GLN A 509 15.57 -17.08 -6.52
N GLU A 510 16.05 -18.26 -6.13
CA GLU A 510 16.56 -19.23 -7.10
C GLU A 510 15.40 -19.80 -7.91
N VAL A 511 15.48 -19.68 -9.24
CA VAL A 511 14.51 -20.25 -10.18
C VAL A 511 15.20 -21.35 -10.98
N VAL A 512 14.65 -22.56 -10.90
CA VAL A 512 15.02 -23.70 -11.73
C VAL A 512 14.02 -23.78 -12.88
N VAL A 513 14.49 -23.82 -14.11
CA VAL A 513 13.64 -24.02 -15.29
C VAL A 513 13.93 -25.40 -15.84
N VAL A 514 12.90 -26.21 -16.04
CA VAL A 514 12.99 -27.55 -16.63
C VAL A 514 12.32 -27.53 -17.99
N ASP A 515 13.09 -27.74 -19.06
CA ASP A 515 12.57 -27.93 -20.42
C ASP A 515 12.27 -29.42 -20.61
N THR A 516 10.99 -29.77 -20.78
CA THR A 516 10.59 -31.17 -20.97
C THR A 516 10.51 -31.54 -22.45
N PRO A 517 10.73 -32.83 -22.80
CA PRO A 517 10.32 -33.34 -24.09
C PRO A 517 8.79 -33.30 -24.21
N SER A 518 8.29 -33.58 -25.42
CA SER A 518 6.85 -33.72 -25.63
C SER A 518 6.39 -35.13 -25.30
N PHE A 519 5.60 -35.23 -24.23
CA PHE A 519 5.09 -36.49 -23.70
C PHE A 519 4.19 -37.26 -24.70
N ASN A 520 3.57 -36.58 -25.68
CA ASN A 520 2.72 -37.21 -26.70
C ASN A 520 3.42 -38.26 -27.59
N ARG A 521 4.76 -38.29 -27.64
CA ARG A 521 5.52 -39.25 -28.46
C ARG A 521 5.92 -40.53 -27.73
N MET A 522 5.65 -40.63 -26.43
CA MET A 522 6.05 -41.75 -25.56
C MET A 522 4.86 -42.69 -25.25
N LEU A 523 3.86 -42.77 -26.13
CA LEU A 523 2.64 -43.58 -25.90
C LEU A 523 2.29 -44.49 -27.08
N ASP A 524 3.18 -44.64 -28.07
CA ASP A 524 2.87 -45.38 -29.31
C ASP A 524 3.22 -46.88 -29.24
N VAL A 525 3.97 -47.37 -28.24
CA VAL A 525 4.27 -48.80 -28.03
C VAL A 525 4.25 -49.17 -26.53
N GLU A 526 3.88 -50.40 -26.17
CA GLU A 526 3.88 -50.92 -24.78
C GLU A 526 5.22 -50.77 -24.03
N LYS A 527 6.33 -50.57 -24.74
CA LYS A 527 7.65 -50.27 -24.16
C LYS A 527 7.82 -48.81 -23.70
N ASP A 528 6.90 -47.92 -24.04
CA ASP A 528 7.04 -46.47 -23.86
C ASP A 528 6.43 -45.97 -22.53
N LEU A 529 5.58 -46.75 -21.86
CA LEU A 529 4.99 -46.37 -20.57
C LEU A 529 6.06 -46.27 -19.47
N SER A 530 6.97 -47.24 -19.39
CA SER A 530 8.10 -47.20 -18.47
C SER A 530 9.06 -46.05 -18.80
N GLN A 531 9.27 -45.75 -20.09
CA GLN A 531 10.08 -44.59 -20.50
C GLN A 531 9.42 -43.25 -20.16
N LEU A 532 8.09 -43.18 -20.24
CA LEU A 532 7.31 -42.01 -19.85
C LEU A 532 7.38 -41.77 -18.33
N GLU A 533 7.27 -42.84 -17.54
CA GLU A 533 7.42 -42.80 -16.08
C GLU A 533 8.86 -42.46 -15.67
N GLU A 534 9.86 -43.06 -16.31
CA GLU A 534 11.28 -42.72 -16.11
C GLU A 534 11.56 -41.26 -16.45
N GLU A 535 11.02 -40.75 -17.57
CA GLU A 535 11.19 -39.36 -17.97
C GLU A 535 10.44 -38.40 -17.03
N PHE A 536 9.29 -38.81 -16.50
CA PHE A 536 8.56 -38.05 -15.48
C PHE A 536 9.35 -37.96 -14.17
N GLU A 537 9.85 -39.08 -13.67
CA GLU A 537 10.71 -39.11 -12.48
C GLU A 537 12.00 -38.33 -12.70
N HIS A 538 12.58 -38.44 -13.90
CA HIS A 538 13.74 -37.64 -14.30
C HIS A 538 13.43 -36.14 -14.31
N CYS A 539 12.28 -35.72 -14.85
CA CYS A 539 11.80 -34.33 -14.81
C CYS A 539 11.63 -33.82 -13.38
N LEU A 540 11.03 -34.63 -12.49
CA LEU A 540 10.89 -34.26 -11.07
C LEU A 540 12.25 -34.21 -10.37
N SER A 541 13.17 -35.11 -10.68
CA SER A 541 14.54 -35.07 -10.14
C SER A 541 15.29 -33.79 -10.57
N CYS A 542 15.01 -33.28 -11.77
CA CYS A 542 15.58 -32.03 -12.28
C CYS A 542 15.11 -30.79 -11.51
N CYS A 543 13.94 -30.84 -10.88
CA CYS A 543 13.38 -29.75 -10.07
C CYS A 543 14.12 -29.59 -8.72
N GLY A 544 14.77 -30.64 -8.21
CA GLY A 544 15.45 -30.62 -6.90
C GLY A 544 14.47 -30.50 -5.72
N LYS A 545 14.97 -30.02 -4.56
CA LYS A 545 14.13 -29.73 -3.39
C LYS A 545 13.53 -28.33 -3.56
N GLY A 546 12.25 -28.25 -3.93
CA GLY A 546 11.50 -27.00 -3.84
C GLY A 546 10.15 -26.96 -4.54
N ASP A 547 9.52 -25.80 -4.52
CA ASP A 547 8.15 -25.59 -4.99
C ASP A 547 8.07 -25.73 -6.52
N THR A 548 7.32 -26.72 -7.01
CA THR A 548 7.18 -27.01 -8.44
C THR A 548 5.89 -26.41 -9.01
N PHE A 549 6.00 -25.70 -10.14
CA PHE A 549 4.88 -25.14 -10.90
C PHE A 549 5.03 -25.45 -12.39
N PHE A 550 3.91 -25.55 -13.10
CA PHE A 550 3.89 -25.89 -14.51
C PHE A 550 3.59 -24.68 -15.38
N VAL A 551 4.25 -24.61 -16.53
CA VAL A 551 3.95 -23.64 -17.57
C VAL A 551 3.57 -24.40 -18.84
N LEU A 552 2.30 -24.33 -19.20
CA LEU A 552 1.75 -24.95 -20.39
C LEU A 552 1.94 -24.02 -21.59
N VAL A 553 2.84 -24.41 -22.50
CA VAL A 553 3.31 -23.57 -23.60
C VAL A 553 2.53 -23.83 -24.89
N PHE A 554 1.78 -22.83 -25.35
CA PHE A 554 1.10 -22.81 -26.63
C PHE A 554 1.72 -21.78 -27.58
N GLN A 555 1.51 -21.95 -28.88
CA GLN A 555 1.81 -20.90 -29.85
C GLN A 555 0.58 -20.01 -30.01
N LEU A 556 0.77 -18.69 -29.96
CA LEU A 556 -0.32 -17.74 -30.18
C LEU A 556 -0.99 -17.97 -31.55
N GLY A 557 -2.32 -17.87 -31.59
CA GLY A 557 -3.11 -18.03 -32.81
C GLY A 557 -3.19 -19.47 -33.35
N ARG A 558 -2.52 -20.45 -32.73
CA ARG A 558 -2.51 -21.85 -33.19
C ARG A 558 -2.76 -22.81 -32.04
N PHE A 559 -3.95 -23.38 -32.02
CA PHE A 559 -4.35 -24.45 -31.11
C PHE A 559 -4.97 -25.60 -31.90
N THR A 560 -4.36 -26.78 -31.85
CA THR A 560 -4.75 -27.97 -32.63
C THR A 560 -5.29 -29.10 -31.73
N GLU A 561 -5.87 -30.14 -32.34
CA GLU A 561 -6.26 -31.35 -31.60
C GLU A 561 -5.06 -32.06 -30.94
N GLU A 562 -3.85 -31.89 -31.48
CA GLU A 562 -2.62 -32.39 -30.84
C GLU A 562 -2.34 -31.65 -29.52
N ASP A 563 -2.59 -30.34 -29.45
CA ASP A 563 -2.43 -29.55 -28.23
C ASP A 563 -3.46 -29.98 -27.17
N LYS A 564 -4.70 -30.22 -27.58
CA LYS A 564 -5.76 -30.76 -26.71
C LYS A 564 -5.40 -32.15 -26.17
N THR A 565 -4.86 -33.02 -27.02
CA THR A 565 -4.39 -34.35 -26.63
C THR A 565 -3.23 -34.24 -25.65
N ALA A 566 -2.29 -33.33 -25.89
CA ALA A 566 -1.16 -33.09 -24.99
C ALA A 566 -1.61 -32.67 -23.58
N VAL A 567 -2.61 -31.79 -23.47
CA VAL A 567 -3.13 -31.38 -22.17
C VAL A 567 -3.82 -32.53 -21.44
N ALA A 568 -4.61 -33.35 -22.15
CA ALA A 568 -5.25 -34.51 -21.54
C ALA A 568 -4.24 -35.53 -21.02
N GLU A 569 -3.14 -35.73 -21.74
CA GLU A 569 -2.04 -36.61 -21.31
C GLU A 569 -1.29 -36.04 -20.11
N LEU A 570 -1.04 -34.73 -20.08
CA LEU A 570 -0.47 -34.07 -18.90
C LEU A 570 -1.39 -34.17 -17.68
N GLU A 571 -2.71 -33.96 -17.83
CA GLU A 571 -3.69 -34.16 -16.74
C GLU A 571 -3.71 -35.62 -16.25
N ALA A 572 -3.45 -36.60 -17.15
CA ALA A 572 -3.36 -38.01 -16.78
C ALA A 572 -2.08 -38.32 -15.99
N ILE A 573 -0.94 -37.78 -16.43
CA ILE A 573 0.38 -38.01 -15.83
C ILE A 573 0.50 -37.31 -14.47
N PHE A 574 0.17 -36.02 -14.42
CA PHE A 574 0.27 -35.18 -13.22
C PHE A 574 -1.02 -35.16 -12.38
N GLY A 575 -2.04 -35.93 -12.76
CA GLY A 575 -3.30 -36.04 -12.03
C GLY A 575 -4.20 -34.81 -12.10
N ALA A 576 -5.40 -34.94 -11.53
CA ALA A 576 -6.47 -33.94 -11.65
C ALA A 576 -6.12 -32.54 -11.08
N GLY A 577 -5.21 -32.48 -10.10
CA GLY A 577 -4.74 -31.22 -9.50
C GLY A 577 -3.71 -30.46 -10.34
N PHE A 578 -3.20 -31.03 -11.44
CA PHE A 578 -2.18 -30.42 -12.31
C PHE A 578 -2.54 -28.99 -12.75
N VAL A 579 -3.77 -28.78 -13.20
CA VAL A 579 -4.23 -27.47 -13.71
C VAL A 579 -4.23 -26.37 -12.65
N GLU A 580 -4.32 -26.72 -11.37
CA GLU A 580 -4.30 -25.78 -10.25
C GLU A 580 -2.92 -25.17 -10.02
N TYR A 581 -1.85 -25.85 -10.45
CA TYR A 581 -0.46 -25.41 -10.36
C TYR A 581 0.11 -24.94 -11.72
N THR A 582 -0.77 -24.81 -12.73
CA THR A 582 -0.38 -24.49 -14.10
C THR A 582 -0.68 -23.04 -14.48
N VAL A 583 0.27 -22.42 -15.19
CA VAL A 583 0.15 -21.15 -15.91
C VAL A 583 0.17 -21.43 -17.41
N VAL A 584 -0.70 -20.80 -18.18
CA VAL A 584 -0.69 -20.92 -19.65
C VAL A 584 0.19 -19.81 -20.24
N LEU A 585 1.14 -20.18 -21.11
CA LEU A 585 2.04 -19.24 -21.77
C LEU A 585 1.91 -19.34 -23.29
N PHE A 586 1.64 -18.21 -23.93
CA PHE A 586 1.62 -18.09 -25.38
C PHE A 586 2.96 -17.59 -25.92
N THR A 587 3.62 -18.36 -26.78
CA THR A 587 4.77 -17.89 -27.54
C THR A 587 4.32 -17.11 -28.76
N ARG A 588 5.25 -16.36 -29.37
CA ARG A 588 5.00 -15.44 -30.48
C ARG A 588 4.10 -14.25 -30.13
N LYS A 589 4.37 -13.62 -28.98
CA LYS A 589 3.66 -12.41 -28.56
C LYS A 589 3.72 -11.30 -29.63
N GLU A 590 4.76 -11.24 -30.45
CA GLU A 590 4.87 -10.27 -31.55
C GLU A 590 3.70 -10.37 -32.56
N ASP A 591 3.07 -11.53 -32.69
CA ASP A 591 1.94 -11.75 -33.59
C ASP A 591 0.64 -11.08 -33.07
N LEU A 592 0.60 -10.60 -31.81
CA LEU A 592 -0.51 -9.77 -31.29
C LEU A 592 -0.51 -8.34 -31.86
N GLY A 593 0.63 -7.84 -32.36
CA GLY A 593 0.80 -6.44 -32.73
C GLY A 593 0.47 -5.49 -31.57
N SER A 594 -0.48 -4.57 -31.77
CA SER A 594 -0.97 -3.64 -30.74
C SER A 594 -2.10 -4.21 -29.86
N GLY A 595 -2.56 -5.44 -30.13
CA GLY A 595 -3.63 -6.08 -29.37
C GLY A 595 -3.17 -6.54 -27.98
N LYS A 596 -4.12 -6.65 -27.03
CA LYS A 596 -3.85 -7.19 -25.69
C LYS A 596 -4.07 -8.70 -25.66
N LEU A 597 -3.25 -9.40 -24.89
CA LEU A 597 -3.42 -10.85 -24.68
C LEU A 597 -4.79 -11.19 -24.08
N ASP A 598 -5.28 -10.36 -23.15
CA ASP A 598 -6.57 -10.56 -22.51
C ASP A 598 -7.72 -10.55 -23.53
N ASP A 599 -7.66 -9.64 -24.52
CA ASP A 599 -8.66 -9.57 -25.58
C ASP A 599 -8.65 -10.84 -26.45
N PHE A 600 -7.47 -11.37 -26.78
CA PHE A 600 -7.33 -12.63 -27.51
C PHE A 600 -7.92 -13.82 -26.74
N VAL A 601 -7.62 -13.91 -25.45
CA VAL A 601 -8.06 -15.03 -24.59
C VAL A 601 -9.57 -14.97 -24.31
N MET A 602 -10.13 -13.78 -24.08
CA MET A 602 -11.55 -13.63 -23.77
C MET A 602 -12.44 -13.85 -24.99
N ASN A 603 -11.99 -13.39 -26.15
CA ASN A 603 -12.76 -13.40 -27.41
C ASN A 603 -12.43 -14.59 -28.32
N THR A 604 -11.64 -15.58 -27.86
CA THR A 604 -11.39 -16.77 -28.68
C THR A 604 -12.66 -17.61 -28.86
N ASP A 605 -12.96 -17.96 -30.12
CA ASP A 605 -14.04 -18.89 -30.47
C ASP A 605 -13.65 -20.36 -30.22
N ASN A 606 -12.37 -20.63 -29.94
CA ASN A 606 -11.89 -21.97 -29.64
C ASN A 606 -12.31 -22.40 -28.23
N LYS A 607 -13.44 -23.09 -28.15
CA LYS A 607 -14.03 -23.59 -26.89
C LYS A 607 -13.07 -24.47 -26.08
N ALA A 608 -12.24 -25.28 -26.75
CA ALA A 608 -11.30 -26.17 -26.07
C ALA A 608 -10.18 -25.37 -25.38
N LEU A 609 -9.57 -24.42 -26.08
CA LEU A 609 -8.57 -23.52 -25.52
C LEU A 609 -9.15 -22.69 -24.35
N LYS A 610 -10.33 -22.10 -24.54
CA LYS A 610 -11.02 -21.31 -23.51
C LYS A 610 -11.29 -22.13 -22.24
N ASN A 611 -11.69 -23.39 -22.39
CA ASN A 611 -11.90 -24.30 -21.27
C ASN A 611 -10.59 -24.62 -20.52
N ILE A 612 -9.47 -24.84 -21.21
CA ILE A 612 -8.17 -25.09 -20.59
C ILE A 612 -7.71 -23.88 -19.78
N ILE A 613 -7.82 -22.67 -20.35
CA ILE A 613 -7.46 -21.43 -19.66
C ILE A 613 -8.33 -21.21 -18.42
N LYS A 614 -9.64 -21.50 -18.53
CA LYS A 614 -10.57 -21.43 -17.41
C LYS A 614 -10.21 -22.43 -16.30
N LYS A 615 -9.87 -23.68 -16.63
CA LYS A 615 -9.36 -24.68 -15.67
C LYS A 615 -8.09 -24.20 -14.97
N CYS A 616 -7.21 -23.53 -15.71
CA CYS A 616 -6.02 -22.88 -15.17
C CYS A 616 -6.33 -21.52 -14.48
N GLY A 617 -7.57 -21.24 -14.12
CA GLY A 617 -7.96 -20.04 -13.37
C GLY A 617 -7.58 -18.72 -14.04
N TRP A 618 -7.59 -18.67 -15.39
CA TRP A 618 -7.22 -17.49 -16.19
C TRP A 618 -5.78 -17.00 -15.99
N ARG A 619 -4.89 -17.87 -15.50
CA ARG A 619 -3.46 -17.58 -15.38
C ARG A 619 -2.79 -17.66 -16.75
N VAL A 620 -2.72 -16.53 -17.45
CA VAL A 620 -2.16 -16.45 -18.81
C VAL A 620 -1.03 -15.42 -18.89
N CYS A 621 -0.02 -15.71 -19.71
CA CYS A 621 0.99 -14.73 -20.12
C CYS A 621 1.45 -15.01 -21.56
N ALA A 622 2.19 -14.07 -22.16
CA ALA A 622 2.73 -14.23 -23.50
C ALA A 622 4.17 -13.75 -23.60
N PHE A 623 4.99 -14.49 -24.34
CA PHE A 623 6.41 -14.23 -24.54
C PHE A 623 6.71 -13.93 -26.00
N ASN A 624 7.49 -12.88 -26.24
CA ASN A 624 8.25 -12.75 -27.47
C ASN A 624 9.65 -13.30 -27.16
N ASN A 625 9.93 -14.51 -27.66
CA ASN A 625 11.20 -15.21 -27.40
C ASN A 625 12.39 -14.62 -28.19
N LYS A 626 12.17 -13.57 -29.00
CA LYS A 626 13.22 -12.80 -29.66
C LYS A 626 13.66 -11.57 -28.85
N GLU A 627 12.89 -11.17 -27.84
CA GLU A 627 13.25 -10.04 -26.98
C GLU A 627 14.50 -10.33 -26.17
N THR A 628 15.32 -9.29 -25.98
CA THR A 628 16.53 -9.33 -25.15
C THR A 628 16.56 -8.12 -24.21
N GLY A 629 17.43 -8.16 -23.20
CA GLY A 629 17.57 -7.04 -22.24
C GLY A 629 16.28 -6.76 -21.45
N GLN A 630 15.96 -5.47 -21.25
CA GLN A 630 14.88 -5.05 -20.35
C GLN A 630 13.49 -5.56 -20.76
N ALA A 631 13.20 -5.67 -22.05
CA ALA A 631 11.93 -6.19 -22.55
C ALA A 631 11.76 -7.68 -22.19
N GLN A 632 12.83 -8.47 -22.32
CA GLN A 632 12.89 -9.86 -21.87
C GLN A 632 12.71 -9.97 -20.35
N GLU A 633 13.39 -9.14 -19.57
CA GLU A 633 13.24 -9.17 -18.11
C GLU A 633 11.82 -8.83 -17.67
N THR A 634 11.16 -7.89 -18.36
CA THR A 634 9.78 -7.48 -18.05
C THR A 634 8.79 -8.62 -18.25
N GLN A 635 8.90 -9.39 -19.35
CA GLN A 635 8.02 -10.55 -19.57
C GLN A 635 8.28 -11.68 -18.56
N VAL A 636 9.54 -11.90 -18.16
CA VAL A 636 9.87 -12.91 -17.14
C VAL A 636 9.35 -12.50 -15.77
N LYS A 637 9.50 -11.23 -15.38
CA LYS A 637 8.92 -10.69 -14.14
C LYS A 637 7.40 -10.84 -14.10
N ALA A 638 6.70 -10.64 -15.22
CA ALA A 638 5.27 -10.88 -15.31
C ALA A 638 4.90 -12.36 -15.05
N LEU A 639 5.64 -13.31 -15.64
CA LEU A 639 5.45 -14.74 -15.36
C LEU A 639 5.71 -15.07 -13.88
N LEU A 640 6.84 -14.62 -13.33
CA LEU A 640 7.20 -14.88 -11.93
C LEU A 640 6.20 -14.26 -10.95
N THR A 641 5.58 -13.13 -11.30
CA THR A 641 4.50 -12.54 -10.50
C THR A 641 3.31 -13.51 -10.43
N ILE A 642 2.86 -14.05 -11.56
CA ILE A 642 1.74 -15.01 -11.61
C ILE A 642 2.08 -16.29 -10.82
N VAL A 643 3.31 -16.81 -10.96
CA VAL A 643 3.75 -18.02 -10.25
C VAL A 643 3.84 -17.78 -8.74
N ASN A 644 4.35 -16.63 -8.30
CA ASN A 644 4.39 -16.29 -6.87
C ASN A 644 3.00 -16.05 -6.29
N ASP A 645 2.07 -15.47 -7.05
CA ASP A 645 0.65 -15.39 -6.65
C ASP A 645 0.03 -16.77 -6.46
N LEU A 646 0.39 -17.71 -7.33
CA LEU A 646 -0.05 -19.10 -7.24
C LEU A 646 0.54 -19.80 -6.02
N ARG A 647 1.84 -19.59 -5.77
CA ARG A 647 2.56 -20.09 -4.59
C ARG A 647 1.95 -19.59 -3.29
N ARG A 648 1.53 -18.31 -3.23
CA ARG A 648 0.83 -17.74 -2.06
C ARG A 648 -0.54 -18.37 -1.85
N LYS A 649 -1.33 -18.56 -2.91
CA LYS A 649 -2.67 -19.17 -2.83
C LYS A 649 -2.63 -20.60 -2.27
N HIS A 650 -1.56 -21.34 -2.54
CA HIS A 650 -1.36 -22.71 -2.05
C HIS A 650 -0.50 -22.77 -0.78
N GLY A 651 -0.44 -21.69 0.00
CA GLY A 651 0.19 -21.71 1.33
C GLY A 651 1.72 -21.87 1.31
N TRP A 652 2.39 -21.40 0.25
CA TRP A 652 3.84 -21.57 0.05
C TRP A 652 4.27 -23.01 -0.17
N HIS A 653 3.41 -23.77 -0.86
CA HIS A 653 3.69 -25.09 -1.35
C HIS A 653 3.52 -25.14 -2.88
N GLY A 654 4.50 -25.72 -3.56
CA GLY A 654 4.37 -26.11 -4.96
C GLY A 654 3.50 -27.37 -5.13
N TYR A 655 3.38 -27.81 -6.37
CA TYR A 655 2.69 -29.04 -6.72
C TYR A 655 3.20 -30.18 -5.81
N PRO A 656 2.31 -30.87 -5.08
CA PRO A 656 2.72 -31.87 -4.11
C PRO A 656 3.40 -33.02 -4.86
N HIS A 657 4.70 -33.19 -4.61
CA HIS A 657 5.42 -34.34 -5.16
C HIS A 657 4.70 -35.62 -4.70
N PRO A 658 4.32 -36.53 -5.63
CA PRO A 658 3.67 -37.78 -5.27
C PRO A 658 4.70 -38.77 -4.69
N ARG A 659 5.43 -38.39 -3.63
CA ARG A 659 6.37 -39.29 -2.96
C ARG A 659 5.69 -40.30 -2.02
N GLU A 660 4.38 -40.22 -1.83
CA GLU A 660 3.65 -41.14 -0.94
C GLU A 660 2.64 -42.06 -1.62
N ASN A 661 2.45 -42.02 -2.94
CA ASN A 661 1.57 -42.99 -3.63
C ASN A 661 1.96 -43.21 -5.10
N ILE A 662 3.07 -43.90 -5.32
CA ILE A 662 3.62 -44.33 -6.63
C ILE A 662 2.62 -45.25 -7.40
N SER A 663 1.55 -45.74 -6.76
CA SER A 663 0.59 -46.67 -7.35
C SER A 663 -0.61 -46.04 -8.08
N LYS A 664 -0.80 -44.71 -8.02
CA LYS A 664 -1.96 -44.02 -8.65
C LYS A 664 -1.72 -43.55 -10.10
N PRO A 665 -0.56 -42.94 -10.46
CA PRO A 665 -0.29 -42.53 -11.85
C PRO A 665 -0.24 -43.74 -12.79
N ALA A 666 0.47 -44.81 -12.38
CA ALA A 666 0.57 -46.06 -13.14
C ALA A 666 -0.80 -46.66 -13.48
N LYS A 667 -1.76 -46.65 -12.53
CA LYS A 667 -3.13 -47.14 -12.76
C LYS A 667 -3.89 -46.29 -13.79
N ASN A 668 -3.85 -44.97 -13.67
CA ASN A 668 -4.57 -44.08 -14.59
C ASN A 668 -4.00 -44.13 -16.01
N VAL A 669 -2.67 -44.19 -16.16
CA VAL A 669 -2.04 -44.28 -17.47
C VAL A 669 -2.28 -45.67 -18.10
N GLN A 670 -2.32 -46.74 -17.30
CA GLN A 670 -2.65 -48.09 -17.77
C GLN A 670 -4.12 -48.21 -18.23
N GLU A 671 -5.06 -47.59 -17.52
CA GLU A 671 -6.48 -47.49 -17.94
C GLU A 671 -6.64 -46.69 -19.25
N ILE A 672 -5.92 -45.58 -19.41
CA ILE A 672 -5.94 -44.76 -20.64
C ILE A 672 -5.31 -45.51 -21.82
N SER A 673 -4.21 -46.24 -21.59
CA SER A 673 -3.57 -47.08 -22.60
C SER A 673 -4.49 -48.23 -23.05
N GLN A 674 -5.17 -48.88 -22.12
CA GLN A 674 -6.18 -49.91 -22.42
C GLN A 674 -7.37 -49.34 -23.20
N ALA A 675 -7.88 -48.16 -22.82
CA ALA A 675 -8.97 -47.49 -23.53
C ALA A 675 -8.55 -47.07 -24.96
N LYS A 676 -7.34 -46.56 -25.15
CA LYS A 676 -6.79 -46.23 -26.49
C LYS A 676 -6.62 -47.49 -27.36
N LYS A 677 -6.18 -48.62 -26.80
CA LYS A 677 -6.11 -49.92 -27.50
C LYS A 677 -7.48 -50.44 -27.93
N LEU A 678 -8.49 -50.35 -27.07
CA LEU A 678 -9.86 -50.73 -27.40
C LEU A 678 -10.43 -49.87 -28.53
N LEU A 679 -10.18 -48.56 -28.50
CA LEU A 679 -10.58 -47.63 -29.57
C LEU A 679 -9.86 -47.88 -30.90
N LYS A 680 -8.59 -48.29 -30.87
CA LYS A 680 -7.82 -48.64 -32.07
C LYS A 680 -8.30 -49.97 -32.67
N SER A 681 -8.48 -50.99 -31.83
CA SER A 681 -9.07 -52.28 -32.22
C SER A 681 -10.47 -52.14 -32.81
N LEU A 682 -11.32 -51.28 -32.22
CA LEU A 682 -12.65 -50.97 -32.76
C LEU A 682 -12.59 -50.26 -34.11
N LYS A 683 -11.62 -49.37 -34.34
CA LYS A 683 -11.43 -48.71 -35.63
C LYS A 683 -10.91 -49.68 -36.70
N ASP A 684 -9.97 -50.54 -36.34
CA ASP A 684 -9.39 -51.54 -37.24
C ASP A 684 -10.38 -52.67 -37.59
N MET A 685 -11.40 -52.91 -36.75
CA MET A 685 -12.54 -53.81 -37.07
C MET A 685 -13.63 -53.17 -37.94
N LEU A 686 -13.66 -51.83 -38.03
CA LEU A 686 -14.66 -51.06 -38.78
C LEU A 686 -14.12 -50.52 -40.12
N SER A 687 -12.85 -50.77 -40.42
CA SER A 687 -12.17 -50.53 -41.70
C SER A 687 -11.90 -51.85 -42.40
#